data_AF-A0A220VEE6-F1
#
_entry.id   AF-A0A220VEE6-F1
#
_cell.length_a   1.000
_cell.length_b   1.000
_cell.length_c   1.000
_cell.angle_alpha   90.00
_cell.angle_beta   90.00
_cell.angle_gamma   90.00
#
_symmetry.space_group_name_H-M   'P 1'
#
loop_
_entity.id
_entity.type
_entity.pdbx_description
1 polymer ?
#
loop_
_entity_poly.entity_id
_entity_poly.type
_entity_poly.pdbx_seq_one_letter_code
_entity_poly.pdbx_strand_id
1 'polypeptide(L)'
;MGSSKIYVQNDKVKLDNNIFIAKWWTRGDKPQLSTFGPWDVINMVVPENNTNNEKVIYENWDPDKIYVQGNRVNYLGTIYESQWWNTSERPDLPVPYPAWKEIEVTIEPVYNVSSENTIESQNEVTENLSDDTVEPELISIVDDPIEVNNDVTVIENTNASDEIFDSANENEPTTVVNNSNQDNLLIQETQTLSSEELLIIYNDSMKLAQNEVVESVIPLSPMNPDNVKRVERILSSDSWDYLFPVRNLAYTYSNFLKAVAKFTQFCKTHDNNVNSDYVCRKHLTVLFAHMVQETGMSSSYEEAELWRQGLFYLREIGWDENSRNGYNDECSENAWQSQVWPCGRFSNGDFKSFYGRGAKQLSYNYNYGQFSKFMFNDVSVLLNSPELVADSWLNLSSAIFFYMNPQPPKPSIYLVVEGVWKPNSSDLSRNLKVGFGVTTQIINGGVECNKGEELSQSLSRISYYESFANFFGVTINPEEKLNCADMLPFNSEGAASVNIFWDRNYEDNSAEQYSCKLVSYQTAFTSLIANDYNECIEFHFGTNINPNNPQPTDNSDETNIVFSEDDSNENDISSTIDTSFETGELNFRSNIILASNNNINYIGRWNRSDLQNPTTGWGATGIKAKFTGTSITVLLDDDNRWDYRINGGEWLYLNPTGRDILANNLVDGSHTIELFRRNEGGTLSTFKGFILDENRILVEPDPRSNRKIIFIGDSISAGYGCECNLWGGCNLGPTNDNSNANKAWPARTARLSNADFQVIARSGAGLFMNGAGDLNDVLPIYYNQTEFAWYNPGIWDFDFWENPSVPDQSADLIVIMLGTNDFSTYGKTTVPTKFEWKSTMNNFIDRLKLDHPNSKIMLIGTLYGRATPDLAKALDWNNEIVEDRGDDWLYSIDPSSWVSINPVDGDMMSDWTHPVCDSSSTGSGKISSELYSNYISPIMGW
;
A
#
# COMPACT_ATOMS: atom_id res chain seq x y z
N MET A 1 -3.94 -5.16 -25.37
CA MET A 1 -3.19 -5.36 -24.10
C MET A 1 -1.71 -5.27 -24.40
N GLY A 2 -0.86 -4.93 -23.43
CA GLY A 2 0.59 -4.82 -23.60
C GLY A 2 1.31 -5.64 -22.53
N SER A 3 2.47 -6.21 -22.87
CA SER A 3 3.26 -7.08 -21.98
C SER A 3 3.72 -6.37 -20.69
N SER A 4 3.92 -5.05 -20.75
CA SER A 4 4.28 -4.21 -19.61
C SER A 4 3.10 -3.73 -18.77
N LYS A 5 1.84 -3.88 -19.23
CA LYS A 5 0.69 -3.33 -18.50
C LYS A 5 0.32 -4.21 -17.31
N ILE A 6 0.33 -3.59 -16.13
CA ILE A 6 -0.22 -4.14 -14.89
C ILE A 6 -1.75 -4.04 -14.92
N TYR A 7 -2.39 -5.04 -14.33
CA TYR A 7 -3.81 -5.05 -13.99
C TYR A 7 -3.95 -5.54 -12.55
N VAL A 8 -4.75 -4.86 -11.73
CA VAL A 8 -5.00 -5.21 -10.32
C VAL A 8 -6.36 -5.91 -10.15
N GLN A 9 -6.66 -6.44 -8.96
CA GLN A 9 -7.95 -7.08 -8.71
C GLN A 9 -9.12 -6.16 -9.11
N ASN A 10 -10.08 -6.72 -9.85
CA ASN A 10 -11.22 -6.05 -10.50
C ASN A 10 -10.94 -5.23 -11.77
N ASP A 11 -9.70 -5.09 -12.23
CA ASP A 11 -9.42 -4.46 -13.53
C ASP A 11 -10.02 -5.28 -14.67
N LYS A 12 -10.65 -4.59 -15.63
CA LYS A 12 -11.39 -5.24 -16.73
C LYS A 12 -10.67 -5.05 -18.05
N VAL A 13 -10.54 -6.15 -18.80
CA VAL A 13 -9.97 -6.14 -20.16
C VAL A 13 -10.92 -6.80 -21.14
N LYS A 14 -10.98 -6.25 -22.35
CA LYS A 14 -11.68 -6.87 -23.46
C LYS A 14 -10.66 -7.58 -24.36
N LEU A 15 -10.91 -8.84 -24.65
CA LEU A 15 -10.24 -9.59 -25.71
C LEU A 15 -11.31 -10.20 -26.62
N ASP A 16 -11.16 -9.98 -27.92
CA ASP A 16 -12.15 -10.28 -28.94
C ASP A 16 -13.55 -9.73 -28.60
N ASN A 17 -14.53 -10.61 -28.37
CA ASN A 17 -15.88 -10.22 -27.97
C ASN A 17 -16.12 -10.34 -26.46
N ASN A 18 -15.23 -10.99 -25.71
CA ASN A 18 -15.41 -11.33 -24.29
C ASN A 18 -14.80 -10.26 -23.37
N ILE A 19 -15.34 -10.17 -22.16
CA ILE A 19 -14.81 -9.28 -21.11
C ILE A 19 -14.27 -10.15 -19.98
N PHE A 20 -13.03 -9.90 -19.59
CA PHE A 20 -12.32 -10.57 -18.50
C PHE A 20 -12.10 -9.59 -17.34
N ILE A 21 -12.01 -10.13 -16.13
CA ILE A 21 -11.70 -9.40 -14.90
C ILE A 21 -10.46 -10.00 -14.24
N ALA A 22 -9.52 -9.16 -13.81
CA ALA A 22 -8.36 -9.60 -13.07
C ALA A 22 -8.77 -10.05 -11.66
N LYS A 23 -8.45 -11.30 -11.32
CA LYS A 23 -8.79 -11.97 -10.05
C LYS A 23 -7.88 -11.49 -8.92
N TRP A 24 -6.66 -11.11 -9.26
CA TRP A 24 -5.60 -10.54 -8.43
C TRP A 24 -4.61 -9.78 -9.35
N TRP A 25 -3.48 -9.32 -8.83
CA TRP A 25 -2.46 -8.62 -9.61
C TRP A 25 -1.90 -9.49 -10.74
N THR A 26 -1.80 -8.95 -11.95
CA THR A 26 -1.19 -9.59 -13.13
C THR A 26 -0.46 -8.57 -14.01
N ARG A 27 0.62 -9.01 -14.65
CA ARG A 27 1.42 -8.22 -15.61
C ARG A 27 1.93 -9.15 -16.71
N GLY A 28 1.43 -8.97 -17.92
CA GLY A 28 1.82 -9.74 -19.09
C GLY A 28 1.01 -11.02 -19.36
N ASP A 29 0.33 -11.59 -18.36
CA ASP A 29 -0.54 -12.76 -18.56
C ASP A 29 -1.66 -12.47 -19.56
N LYS A 30 -1.86 -13.35 -20.53
CA LYS A 30 -2.95 -13.21 -21.52
C LYS A 30 -4.26 -13.75 -20.92
N PRO A 31 -5.36 -12.96 -20.92
CA PRO A 31 -6.68 -13.52 -20.73
C PRO A 31 -6.97 -14.54 -21.82
N GLN A 32 -7.55 -15.66 -21.43
CA GLN A 32 -7.88 -16.80 -22.29
C GLN A 32 -9.17 -17.45 -21.76
N LEU A 33 -9.82 -18.30 -22.53
CA LEU A 33 -11.07 -18.99 -22.15
C LEU A 33 -10.88 -20.08 -21.07
N SER A 34 -9.83 -19.97 -20.24
CA SER A 34 -9.56 -20.81 -19.08
C SER A 34 -10.09 -20.11 -17.82
N THR A 35 -10.74 -20.86 -16.93
CA THR A 35 -11.09 -20.45 -15.55
C THR A 35 -9.87 -20.35 -14.62
N PHE A 36 -8.71 -20.85 -15.09
CA PHE A 36 -7.46 -20.91 -14.34
C PHE A 36 -6.39 -20.01 -14.95
N GLY A 37 -5.85 -19.14 -14.09
CA GLY A 37 -5.03 -17.97 -14.43
C GLY A 37 -5.49 -16.76 -13.60
N PRO A 38 -4.85 -15.59 -13.72
CA PRO A 38 -5.24 -14.38 -12.99
C PRO A 38 -6.48 -13.67 -13.57
N TRP A 39 -7.23 -14.32 -14.47
CA TRP A 39 -8.33 -13.75 -15.23
C TRP A 39 -9.60 -14.60 -15.09
N ASP A 40 -10.72 -14.01 -14.69
CA ASP A 40 -12.07 -14.59 -14.76
C ASP A 40 -12.84 -14.01 -15.96
N VAL A 41 -13.84 -14.74 -16.46
CA VAL A 41 -14.73 -14.28 -17.55
C VAL A 41 -15.99 -13.63 -16.97
N ILE A 42 -16.27 -12.38 -17.34
CA ILE A 42 -17.48 -11.63 -16.90
C ILE A 42 -18.68 -11.94 -17.79
N ASN A 43 -18.48 -11.96 -19.10
CA ASN A 43 -19.51 -12.17 -20.11
C ASN A 43 -18.90 -12.99 -21.25
N MET A 44 -19.56 -14.08 -21.61
CA MET A 44 -19.16 -14.96 -22.70
C MET A 44 -20.09 -14.76 -23.90
N VAL A 45 -19.51 -14.58 -25.09
CA VAL A 45 -20.24 -14.36 -26.35
C VAL A 45 -20.12 -15.60 -27.22
N VAL A 46 -21.24 -16.24 -27.52
CA VAL A 46 -21.29 -17.51 -28.27
C VAL A 46 -22.31 -17.42 -29.41
N PRO A 47 -22.04 -17.99 -30.60
CA PRO A 47 -23.08 -18.20 -31.60
C PRO A 47 -24.02 -19.33 -31.15
N GLU A 48 -25.32 -19.08 -31.07
CA GLU A 48 -26.29 -20.18 -30.96
C GLU A 48 -26.50 -20.83 -32.34
N ASN A 49 -26.68 -22.16 -32.36
CA ASN A 49 -27.01 -22.95 -33.55
C ASN A 49 -28.48 -22.71 -34.00
N ASN A 50 -28.77 -21.47 -34.35
CA ASN A 50 -30.07 -20.99 -34.82
C ASN A 50 -29.86 -20.22 -36.14
N THR A 51 -30.77 -20.35 -37.10
CA THR A 51 -30.47 -20.16 -38.55
C THR A 51 -30.19 -18.72 -39.02
N ASN A 52 -30.00 -17.78 -38.09
CA ASN A 52 -29.83 -16.35 -38.34
C ASN A 52 -28.48 -15.77 -37.85
N ASN A 53 -27.60 -16.57 -37.22
CA ASN A 53 -26.27 -16.14 -36.72
C ASN A 53 -26.26 -14.92 -35.79
N GLU A 54 -27.28 -14.76 -34.95
CA GLU A 54 -27.27 -13.73 -33.90
C GLU A 54 -26.29 -14.13 -32.77
N LYS A 55 -25.37 -13.22 -32.41
CA LYS A 55 -24.44 -13.42 -31.30
C LYS A 55 -25.19 -13.27 -29.97
N VAL A 56 -25.21 -14.33 -29.17
CA VAL A 56 -25.82 -14.30 -27.84
C VAL A 56 -24.73 -13.97 -26.80
N ILE A 57 -25.09 -13.15 -25.82
CA ILE A 57 -24.26 -12.82 -24.66
C ILE A 57 -24.97 -13.39 -23.44
N TYR A 58 -24.28 -14.24 -22.67
CA TYR A 58 -24.79 -14.73 -21.39
C TYR A 58 -24.13 -13.96 -20.25
N GLU A 59 -24.96 -13.41 -19.36
CA GLU A 59 -24.52 -12.78 -18.12
C GLU A 59 -24.05 -13.83 -17.11
N ASN A 60 -23.09 -13.50 -16.26
CA ASN A 60 -22.72 -14.39 -15.15
C ASN A 60 -23.89 -14.61 -14.18
N TRP A 61 -23.95 -15.80 -13.58
CA TRP A 61 -24.88 -16.12 -12.49
C TRP A 61 -24.57 -15.28 -11.26
N ASP A 62 -25.55 -14.46 -10.90
CA ASP A 62 -25.64 -13.62 -9.71
C ASP A 62 -26.53 -14.33 -8.67
N PRO A 63 -26.07 -14.53 -7.41
CA PRO A 63 -26.83 -15.20 -6.36
C PRO A 63 -28.03 -14.41 -5.83
N ASP A 64 -28.02 -13.08 -5.93
CA ASP A 64 -29.07 -12.20 -5.39
C ASP A 64 -30.18 -11.90 -6.41
N LYS A 65 -30.01 -12.42 -7.63
CA LYS A 65 -30.92 -12.28 -8.76
C LYS A 65 -31.90 -13.45 -8.86
N ILE A 66 -33.16 -13.11 -9.20
CA ILE A 66 -34.23 -14.08 -9.41
C ILE A 66 -34.20 -14.57 -10.87
N TYR A 67 -34.32 -15.89 -11.04
CA TYR A 67 -34.39 -16.55 -12.35
C TYR A 67 -35.71 -17.28 -12.52
N VAL A 68 -36.18 -17.37 -13.77
CA VAL A 68 -37.34 -18.15 -14.19
C VAL A 68 -36.96 -19.11 -15.31
N GLN A 69 -37.82 -20.11 -15.57
CA GLN A 69 -37.59 -21.14 -16.57
C GLN A 69 -37.17 -20.55 -17.93
N GLY A 70 -36.05 -21.03 -18.47
CA GLY A 70 -35.47 -20.56 -19.73
C GLY A 70 -34.52 -19.36 -19.62
N ASN A 71 -34.30 -18.79 -18.43
CA ASN A 71 -33.19 -17.85 -18.23
C ASN A 71 -31.85 -18.60 -18.33
N ARG A 72 -30.89 -18.02 -19.07
CA ARG A 72 -29.55 -18.60 -19.28
C ARG A 72 -28.48 -17.73 -18.61
N VAL A 73 -27.53 -18.39 -17.95
CA VAL A 73 -26.41 -17.75 -17.24
C VAL A 73 -25.09 -18.44 -17.59
N ASN A 74 -23.99 -17.71 -17.54
CA ASN A 74 -22.65 -18.27 -17.45
C ASN A 74 -22.32 -18.57 -15.97
N TYR A 75 -21.84 -19.76 -15.67
CA TYR A 75 -21.26 -20.09 -14.37
C TYR A 75 -19.98 -20.90 -14.58
N LEU A 76 -18.85 -20.34 -14.14
CA LEU A 76 -17.51 -20.93 -14.30
C LEU A 76 -17.17 -21.34 -15.75
N GLY A 77 -17.66 -20.60 -16.75
CA GLY A 77 -17.42 -20.86 -18.17
C GLY A 77 -18.43 -21.81 -18.83
N THR A 78 -19.31 -22.44 -18.05
CA THR A 78 -20.38 -23.32 -18.54
C THR A 78 -21.71 -22.57 -18.58
N ILE A 79 -22.50 -22.79 -19.63
CA ILE A 79 -23.83 -22.16 -19.78
C ILE A 79 -24.90 -23.04 -19.15
N TYR A 80 -25.67 -22.47 -18.22
CA TYR A 80 -26.77 -23.14 -17.55
C TYR A 80 -28.11 -22.45 -17.85
N GLU A 81 -29.14 -23.26 -18.12
CA GLU A 81 -30.53 -22.82 -18.29
C GLU A 81 -31.33 -23.16 -17.04
N SER A 82 -32.04 -22.16 -16.50
CA SER A 82 -32.94 -22.31 -15.36
C SER A 82 -34.11 -23.21 -15.75
N GLN A 83 -34.34 -24.28 -14.98
CA GLN A 83 -35.39 -25.27 -15.21
C GLN A 83 -36.76 -24.80 -14.68
N TRP A 84 -36.77 -23.99 -13.62
CA TRP A 84 -37.94 -23.42 -12.95
C TRP A 84 -37.51 -22.20 -12.09
N TRP A 85 -38.46 -21.52 -11.46
CA TRP A 85 -38.16 -20.37 -10.60
C TRP A 85 -37.12 -20.70 -9.53
N ASN A 86 -36.06 -19.91 -9.43
CA ASN A 86 -35.05 -20.02 -8.37
C ASN A 86 -34.39 -18.67 -8.07
N THR A 87 -33.70 -18.60 -6.94
CA THR A 87 -32.82 -17.49 -6.52
C THR A 87 -31.74 -18.11 -5.63
N SER A 88 -30.51 -17.62 -5.72
CA SER A 88 -29.37 -18.07 -4.87
C SER A 88 -28.97 -19.57 -4.97
N GLU A 89 -29.69 -20.40 -5.72
CA GLU A 89 -29.29 -21.79 -6.02
C GLU A 89 -28.15 -21.83 -7.03
N ARG A 90 -27.00 -22.40 -6.65
CA ARG A 90 -25.81 -22.52 -7.50
C ARG A 90 -26.02 -23.48 -8.68
N PRO A 91 -25.59 -23.15 -9.92
CA PRO A 91 -25.81 -24.01 -11.08
C PRO A 91 -25.04 -25.34 -11.13
N ASP A 92 -23.92 -25.44 -10.40
CA ASP A 92 -23.01 -26.59 -10.44
C ASP A 92 -23.31 -27.71 -9.42
N LEU A 93 -24.25 -27.50 -8.50
CA LEU A 93 -24.44 -28.40 -7.36
C LEU A 93 -25.16 -29.71 -7.76
N PRO A 94 -24.58 -30.90 -7.45
CA PRO A 94 -25.17 -32.20 -7.78
C PRO A 94 -26.31 -32.58 -6.82
N VAL A 95 -27.44 -31.90 -6.93
CA VAL A 95 -28.67 -32.17 -6.17
C VAL A 95 -29.66 -33.06 -6.94
N PRO A 96 -30.60 -33.78 -6.28
CA PRO A 96 -31.48 -34.74 -6.96
C PRO A 96 -32.42 -34.15 -8.03
N TYR A 97 -32.73 -32.86 -7.93
CA TYR A 97 -33.52 -32.10 -8.89
C TYR A 97 -32.91 -30.68 -8.98
N PRO A 98 -31.91 -30.45 -9.85
CA PRO A 98 -31.24 -29.16 -9.92
C PRO A 98 -32.13 -28.11 -10.59
N ALA A 99 -32.20 -26.91 -10.01
CA ALA A 99 -32.89 -25.78 -10.63
C ALA A 99 -32.22 -25.28 -11.93
N TRP A 100 -31.05 -25.82 -12.25
CA TRP A 100 -30.23 -25.48 -13.40
C TRP A 100 -29.90 -26.72 -14.22
N LYS A 101 -29.95 -26.57 -15.55
CA LYS A 101 -29.55 -27.59 -16.51
C LYS A 101 -28.43 -27.04 -17.37
N GLU A 102 -27.31 -27.74 -17.41
CA GLU A 102 -26.22 -27.47 -18.33
C GLU A 102 -26.68 -27.54 -19.80
N ILE A 103 -26.22 -26.60 -20.61
CA ILE A 103 -26.46 -26.51 -22.04
C ILE A 103 -25.13 -26.64 -22.77
N GLU A 104 -24.94 -27.74 -23.50
CA GLU A 104 -23.83 -27.86 -24.46
C GLU A 104 -23.98 -26.79 -25.55
N VAL A 105 -23.05 -25.83 -25.61
CA VAL A 105 -22.99 -24.82 -26.69
C VAL A 105 -21.77 -25.07 -27.55
N THR A 106 -21.97 -25.20 -28.86
CA THR A 106 -20.90 -25.51 -29.81
C THR A 106 -20.08 -24.26 -30.14
N ILE A 107 -18.97 -24.05 -29.43
CA ILE A 107 -18.02 -22.98 -29.75
C ILE A 107 -17.25 -23.38 -31.01
N GLU A 108 -17.65 -22.88 -32.18
CA GLU A 108 -16.82 -23.03 -33.37
C GLU A 108 -15.52 -22.22 -33.21
N PRO A 109 -14.33 -22.85 -33.28
CA PRO A 109 -13.07 -22.13 -33.23
C PRO A 109 -12.93 -21.27 -34.50
N VAL A 110 -12.73 -19.96 -34.32
CA VAL A 110 -12.48 -19.02 -35.41
C VAL A 110 -11.05 -19.22 -35.94
N TYR A 111 -10.85 -20.30 -36.69
CA TYR A 111 -9.65 -20.48 -37.51
C TYR A 111 -9.65 -19.39 -38.59
N ASN A 112 -8.68 -18.48 -38.51
CA ASN A 112 -8.31 -17.63 -39.65
C ASN A 112 -7.65 -18.51 -40.73
N VAL A 113 -8.49 -19.22 -41.49
CA VAL A 113 -8.06 -19.96 -42.68
C VAL A 113 -7.71 -18.94 -43.76
N SER A 114 -6.43 -18.56 -43.82
CA SER A 114 -5.86 -18.00 -45.04
C SER A 114 -5.97 -19.06 -46.13
N SER A 115 -6.97 -18.93 -46.99
CA SER A 115 -7.31 -19.89 -48.03
C SER A 115 -6.11 -20.23 -48.91
N GLU A 116 -5.78 -21.52 -49.00
CA GLU A 116 -4.86 -22.01 -50.03
C GLU A 116 -5.42 -21.64 -51.41
N ASN A 117 -4.55 -21.20 -52.30
CA ASN A 117 -4.75 -21.34 -53.74
C ASN A 117 -3.52 -22.05 -54.30
N THR A 118 -3.70 -23.31 -54.64
CA THR A 118 -2.65 -24.17 -55.21
C THR A 118 -2.40 -23.83 -56.67
N ILE A 119 -1.13 -23.62 -57.02
CA ILE A 119 -0.64 -23.81 -58.40
C ILE A 119 0.64 -24.64 -58.32
N GLU A 120 0.77 -25.60 -59.23
CA GLU A 120 1.83 -26.60 -59.26
C GLU A 120 3.18 -26.02 -59.70
N SER A 121 4.26 -26.68 -59.30
CA SER A 121 5.62 -26.38 -59.76
C SER A 121 5.89 -26.94 -61.16
N GLN A 122 6.16 -26.08 -62.15
CA GLN A 122 7.02 -26.42 -63.28
C GLN A 122 7.81 -25.21 -63.80
N ASN A 123 9.11 -25.43 -64.00
CA ASN A 123 10.02 -24.82 -64.98
C ASN A 123 9.96 -23.28 -65.19
N GLU A 124 11.00 -22.60 -64.74
CA GLU A 124 11.62 -21.54 -65.57
C GLU A 124 13.03 -21.96 -65.99
N VAL A 125 13.45 -21.46 -67.15
CA VAL A 125 14.73 -21.77 -67.80
C VAL A 125 15.68 -20.58 -67.64
N THR A 126 16.97 -20.89 -67.48
CA THR A 126 18.10 -19.97 -67.36
C THR A 126 18.11 -18.81 -68.35
N GLU A 127 18.38 -17.59 -67.88
CA GLU A 127 19.59 -16.77 -68.17
C GLU A 127 19.55 -15.48 -67.32
N ASN A 128 20.47 -15.25 -66.38
CA ASN A 128 21.81 -14.66 -66.54
C ASN A 128 21.84 -13.19 -67.02
N LEU A 129 22.15 -12.24 -66.12
CA LEU A 129 23.44 -11.50 -66.12
C LEU A 129 23.49 -10.34 -65.09
N SER A 130 24.64 -10.20 -64.40
CA SER A 130 25.29 -8.96 -63.89
C SER A 130 24.55 -7.98 -62.96
N ASP A 131 25.21 -7.28 -62.02
CA ASP A 131 26.48 -7.53 -61.30
C ASP A 131 26.57 -6.54 -60.11
N ASP A 132 27.51 -6.82 -59.19
CA ASP A 132 28.10 -5.90 -58.21
C ASP A 132 27.25 -5.34 -57.04
N THR A 133 27.95 -4.71 -56.09
CA THR A 133 27.48 -4.40 -54.72
C THR A 133 27.80 -2.94 -54.31
N VAL A 134 27.16 -2.43 -53.24
CA VAL A 134 27.76 -1.55 -52.19
C VAL A 134 26.72 -1.20 -51.10
N GLU A 135 27.21 -0.89 -49.89
CA GLU A 135 26.45 -0.59 -48.67
C GLU A 135 25.93 0.87 -48.58
N PRO A 136 24.94 1.18 -47.71
CA PRO A 136 24.42 2.53 -47.50
C PRO A 136 24.92 3.22 -46.22
N GLU A 137 25.32 4.50 -46.30
CA GLU A 137 25.47 5.36 -45.11
C GLU A 137 25.14 6.85 -45.37
N LEU A 138 24.49 7.45 -44.34
CA LEU A 138 24.57 8.85 -43.86
C LEU A 138 24.39 10.05 -44.82
N ILE A 139 23.48 10.98 -44.44
CA ILE A 139 23.81 12.28 -43.79
C ILE A 139 22.51 13.08 -43.51
N SER A 140 22.53 13.95 -42.47
CA SER A 140 21.45 14.84 -42.03
C SER A 140 21.44 16.22 -42.72
N ILE A 141 20.36 17.00 -42.54
CA ILE A 141 20.29 18.48 -42.73
C ILE A 141 19.09 19.05 -41.94
N VAL A 142 19.14 20.35 -41.59
CA VAL A 142 18.15 21.11 -40.79
C VAL A 142 17.91 22.50 -41.45
N ASP A 143 16.92 23.27 -40.95
CA ASP A 143 16.61 24.70 -41.18
C ASP A 143 15.80 25.11 -42.45
N ASP A 144 14.51 25.45 -42.23
CA ASP A 144 13.82 26.75 -42.45
C ASP A 144 14.01 27.63 -43.73
N PRO A 145 13.10 28.61 -44.01
CA PRO A 145 11.62 28.65 -43.92
C PRO A 145 10.99 29.32 -45.18
N ILE A 146 9.68 29.67 -45.22
CA ILE A 146 9.09 30.78 -46.06
C ILE A 146 7.60 31.10 -45.76
N GLU A 147 7.12 32.29 -46.14
CA GLU A 147 5.85 32.94 -45.77
C GLU A 147 4.67 32.85 -46.80
N VAL A 148 3.42 32.82 -46.28
CA VAL A 148 2.22 33.66 -46.59
C VAL A 148 1.84 34.00 -48.05
N ASN A 149 0.60 33.65 -48.52
CA ASN A 149 -0.57 34.58 -48.65
C ASN A 149 -1.88 34.02 -49.28
N ASN A 150 -3.04 34.36 -48.67
CA ASN A 150 -4.38 34.77 -49.19
C ASN A 150 -5.22 34.06 -50.31
N ASP A 151 -6.51 34.46 -50.32
CA ASP A 151 -7.64 34.25 -51.27
C ASP A 151 -8.30 32.85 -51.27
N VAL A 152 -9.62 32.63 -51.49
CA VAL A 152 -10.75 33.43 -52.04
C VAL A 152 -12.05 33.31 -51.19
N THR A 153 -13.02 34.22 -51.39
CA THR A 153 -14.32 34.39 -50.69
C THR A 153 -15.53 33.56 -51.19
N VAL A 154 -16.39 33.13 -50.24
CA VAL A 154 -17.88 33.28 -50.15
C VAL A 154 -18.83 32.96 -51.34
N ILE A 155 -19.92 32.22 -51.05
CA ILE A 155 -21.36 32.37 -51.46
C ILE A 155 -22.11 31.08 -51.00
N GLU A 156 -23.01 31.10 -50.00
CA GLU A 156 -24.49 31.35 -50.07
C GLU A 156 -25.30 30.21 -50.76
N ASN A 157 -26.59 29.91 -50.48
CA ASN A 157 -27.62 30.20 -49.44
C ASN A 157 -28.79 29.16 -49.63
N THR A 158 -29.91 29.01 -48.89
CA THR A 158 -30.64 29.70 -47.78
C THR A 158 -31.62 28.69 -47.13
N ASN A 159 -32.18 28.98 -45.93
CA ASN A 159 -33.61 28.79 -45.46
C ASN A 159 -33.65 28.54 -43.93
N ALA A 160 -34.10 29.45 -43.06
CA ALA A 160 -35.45 30.07 -42.87
C ALA A 160 -36.47 29.09 -42.24
N SER A 161 -37.29 29.45 -41.24
CA SER A 161 -37.93 30.73 -40.82
C SER A 161 -38.08 30.83 -39.27
N ASP A 162 -38.65 31.83 -38.56
CA ASP A 162 -38.92 33.31 -38.58
C ASP A 162 -39.53 33.66 -37.16
N GLU A 163 -39.65 34.85 -36.55
CA GLU A 163 -39.36 36.29 -36.83
C GLU A 163 -38.40 36.88 -35.73
N ILE A 164 -37.80 38.10 -35.72
CA ILE A 164 -38.28 39.52 -35.65
C ILE A 164 -39.27 39.79 -34.48
N PHE A 165 -39.28 40.85 -33.63
CA PHE A 165 -38.85 42.29 -33.62
C PHE A 165 -38.47 42.79 -32.19
N ASP A 166 -37.87 43.98 -31.91
CA ASP A 166 -36.95 44.91 -32.64
C ASP A 166 -36.54 46.16 -31.78
N SER A 167 -35.56 46.95 -32.26
CA SER A 167 -35.11 48.32 -31.92
C SER A 167 -34.13 48.53 -30.75
N ALA A 168 -33.15 49.44 -30.75
CA ALA A 168 -32.29 50.21 -31.71
C ALA A 168 -31.59 51.35 -30.86
N ASN A 169 -30.50 52.06 -31.21
CA ASN A 169 -29.74 52.20 -32.46
C ASN A 169 -28.28 52.70 -32.25
N GLU A 170 -27.43 52.58 -33.29
CA GLU A 170 -26.27 53.44 -33.69
C GLU A 170 -25.15 53.88 -32.70
N ASN A 171 -23.90 53.41 -32.91
CA ASN A 171 -22.80 54.17 -33.58
C ASN A 171 -21.45 53.41 -33.68
N GLU A 172 -20.55 53.88 -34.58
CA GLU A 172 -19.21 53.34 -34.91
C GLU A 172 -18.06 53.83 -33.97
N PRO A 173 -16.76 53.44 -34.16
CA PRO A 173 -16.16 52.25 -34.79
C PRO A 173 -15.19 51.50 -33.83
N THR A 174 -14.48 50.48 -34.34
CA THR A 174 -13.48 49.68 -33.61
C THR A 174 -12.21 50.44 -33.20
N THR A 175 -11.80 50.26 -31.93
CA THR A 175 -10.42 50.44 -31.47
C THR A 175 -9.93 49.15 -30.81
N VAL A 176 -8.62 48.87 -30.91
CA VAL A 176 -8.02 47.67 -30.31
C VAL A 176 -7.98 47.82 -28.79
N VAL A 177 -8.55 46.84 -28.08
CA VAL A 177 -8.42 46.67 -26.64
C VAL A 177 -7.91 45.26 -26.37
N ASN A 178 -6.88 45.13 -25.54
CA ASN A 178 -6.32 43.83 -25.17
C ASN A 178 -7.32 43.05 -24.28
N ASN A 179 -7.57 41.78 -24.60
CA ASN A 179 -8.30 40.87 -23.72
C ASN A 179 -7.40 40.41 -22.56
N SER A 180 -7.19 41.30 -21.58
CA SER A 180 -6.47 41.04 -20.32
C SER A 180 -7.37 41.14 -19.08
N ASN A 181 -8.69 41.11 -19.27
CA ASN A 181 -9.68 41.50 -18.26
C ASN A 181 -10.71 40.39 -17.90
N GLN A 182 -10.40 39.11 -18.15
CA GLN A 182 -11.23 38.00 -17.64
C GLN A 182 -10.74 37.39 -16.31
N ASP A 183 -9.50 37.67 -15.89
CA ASP A 183 -8.88 37.03 -14.71
C ASP A 183 -9.26 37.63 -13.35
N ASN A 184 -10.10 38.69 -13.33
CA ASN A 184 -10.28 39.56 -12.16
C ASN A 184 -11.68 39.47 -11.49
N LEU A 185 -12.33 38.30 -11.58
CA LEU A 185 -13.63 38.02 -10.94
C LEU A 185 -13.48 37.34 -9.56
N LEU A 186 -12.88 38.04 -8.60
CA LEU A 186 -12.92 37.68 -7.16
C LEU A 186 -12.80 38.87 -6.19
N ILE A 187 -12.90 40.11 -6.71
CA ILE A 187 -12.96 41.35 -5.93
C ILE A 187 -14.26 42.09 -6.29
N GLN A 188 -15.37 41.70 -5.66
CA GLN A 188 -16.53 42.58 -5.51
C GLN A 188 -16.41 43.32 -4.17
N GLU A 189 -16.77 44.60 -4.16
CA GLU A 189 -16.71 45.42 -2.95
C GLU A 189 -17.92 45.22 -2.03
N THR A 190 -17.61 45.03 -0.74
CA THR A 190 -18.44 45.43 0.42
C THR A 190 -19.88 44.91 0.51
N GLN A 191 -20.02 43.75 1.15
CA GLN A 191 -20.66 43.72 2.47
C GLN A 191 -19.80 42.90 3.44
N THR A 192 -19.64 43.35 4.68
CA THR A 192 -19.11 42.52 5.77
C THR A 192 -20.22 41.62 6.26
N LEU A 193 -20.08 40.31 6.04
CA LEU A 193 -21.00 39.29 6.50
C LEU A 193 -21.21 39.37 8.03
N SER A 194 -22.43 39.14 8.47
CA SER A 194 -22.74 38.95 9.89
C SER A 194 -22.19 37.62 10.41
N SER A 195 -22.10 37.50 11.74
CA SER A 195 -21.67 36.24 12.38
C SER A 195 -22.59 35.06 12.07
N GLU A 196 -23.87 35.32 11.78
CA GLU A 196 -24.86 34.30 11.41
C GLU A 196 -24.66 33.81 9.96
N GLU A 197 -24.42 34.72 9.01
CA GLU A 197 -24.07 34.38 7.63
C GLU A 197 -22.72 33.64 7.55
N LEU A 198 -21.73 34.08 8.33
CA LEU A 198 -20.44 33.37 8.45
C LEU A 198 -20.61 31.97 9.05
N LEU A 199 -21.43 31.81 10.10
CA LEU A 199 -21.73 30.50 10.69
C LEU A 199 -22.37 29.54 9.66
N ILE A 200 -23.33 30.03 8.86
CA ILE A 200 -23.93 29.26 7.77
C ILE A 200 -22.86 28.82 6.76
N ILE A 201 -21.99 29.73 6.32
CA ILE A 201 -20.92 29.42 5.35
C ILE A 201 -19.89 28.43 5.94
N TYR A 202 -19.58 28.54 7.23
CA TYR A 202 -18.65 27.63 7.92
C TYR A 202 -19.26 26.21 7.97
N ASN A 203 -20.51 26.07 8.42
CA ASN A 203 -21.23 24.80 8.42
C ASN A 203 -21.35 24.20 7.00
N ASP A 204 -21.63 25.03 5.99
CA ASP A 204 -21.71 24.59 4.60
C ASP A 204 -20.36 24.10 4.06
N SER A 205 -19.26 24.79 4.39
CA SER A 205 -17.89 24.42 3.96
C SER A 205 -17.46 23.03 4.40
N MET A 206 -17.97 22.56 5.54
CA MET A 206 -17.63 21.25 6.13
C MET A 206 -18.62 20.12 5.77
N LYS A 207 -19.52 20.32 4.80
CA LYS A 207 -20.43 19.27 4.31
C LYS A 207 -19.66 18.06 3.75
N LEU A 208 -19.78 16.92 4.44
CA LEU A 208 -19.09 15.68 4.08
C LEU A 208 -19.98 14.73 3.25
N ALA A 209 -19.36 13.95 2.38
CA ALA A 209 -20.02 12.82 1.71
C ALA A 209 -20.17 11.62 2.66
N GLN A 210 -21.19 10.80 2.38
CA GLN A 210 -21.37 9.48 3.02
C GLN A 210 -20.24 8.53 2.59
N ASN A 211 -19.88 7.58 3.46
CA ASN A 211 -18.70 6.74 3.24
C ASN A 211 -18.88 5.79 2.05
N GLU A 212 -20.10 5.37 1.74
CA GLU A 212 -20.47 4.55 0.59
C GLU A 212 -20.14 5.27 -0.73
N VAL A 213 -20.37 6.58 -0.79
CA VAL A 213 -20.00 7.41 -1.94
C VAL A 213 -18.48 7.46 -2.06
N VAL A 214 -17.77 7.71 -0.96
CA VAL A 214 -16.30 7.83 -0.93
C VAL A 214 -15.62 6.50 -1.31
N GLU A 215 -16.06 5.37 -0.77
CA GLU A 215 -15.44 4.08 -1.07
C GLU A 215 -15.71 3.61 -2.52
N SER A 216 -16.80 4.08 -3.14
CA SER A 216 -17.13 3.82 -4.55
C SER A 216 -16.32 4.65 -5.57
N VAL A 217 -15.55 5.65 -5.12
CA VAL A 217 -14.73 6.49 -6.00
C VAL A 217 -13.55 5.71 -6.55
N ILE A 218 -13.47 5.67 -7.89
CA ILE A 218 -12.36 5.12 -8.66
C ILE A 218 -12.02 6.07 -9.82
N PRO A 219 -10.75 6.16 -10.26
CA PRO A 219 -10.35 7.06 -11.34
C PRO A 219 -11.18 6.94 -12.62
N LEU A 220 -11.56 8.08 -13.18
CA LEU A 220 -12.32 8.30 -14.41
C LEU A 220 -13.74 7.68 -14.42
N SER A 221 -14.30 7.35 -13.26
CA SER A 221 -15.67 6.84 -13.18
C SER A 221 -16.71 7.92 -13.52
N PRO A 222 -17.68 7.66 -14.43
CA PRO A 222 -18.78 8.59 -14.70
C PRO A 222 -19.70 8.77 -13.49
N MET A 223 -19.61 7.90 -12.47
CA MET A 223 -20.36 7.99 -11.22
C MET A 223 -19.65 8.83 -10.13
N ASN A 224 -18.40 9.26 -10.34
CA ASN A 224 -17.68 10.10 -9.38
C ASN A 224 -18.45 11.41 -9.05
N PRO A 225 -18.35 11.96 -7.84
CA PRO A 225 -18.87 13.29 -7.52
C PRO A 225 -18.31 14.40 -8.42
N ASP A 226 -19.05 15.49 -8.62
CA ASP A 226 -18.67 16.55 -9.57
C ASP A 226 -17.37 17.30 -9.20
N ASN A 227 -17.02 17.35 -7.91
CA ASN A 227 -15.75 17.91 -7.46
C ASN A 227 -14.57 16.98 -7.74
N VAL A 228 -14.75 15.66 -7.59
CA VAL A 228 -13.80 14.63 -8.02
C VAL A 228 -13.60 14.72 -9.54
N LYS A 229 -14.68 14.71 -10.32
CA LYS A 229 -14.64 14.89 -11.79
C LYS A 229 -13.96 16.19 -12.23
N ARG A 230 -13.97 17.24 -11.40
CA ARG A 230 -13.24 18.49 -11.66
C ARG A 230 -11.75 18.33 -11.41
N VAL A 231 -11.35 17.73 -10.29
CA VAL A 231 -9.95 17.40 -10.02
C VAL A 231 -9.38 16.50 -11.12
N GLU A 232 -10.13 15.49 -11.57
CA GLU A 232 -9.73 14.57 -12.65
C GLU A 232 -9.53 15.25 -14.01
N ARG A 233 -10.14 16.41 -14.27
CA ARG A 233 -9.88 17.24 -15.47
C ARG A 233 -8.64 18.12 -15.35
N ILE A 234 -8.22 18.44 -14.13
CA ILE A 234 -7.16 19.41 -13.81
C ILE A 234 -5.83 18.70 -13.50
N LEU A 235 -5.91 17.49 -12.96
CA LEU A 235 -4.81 16.68 -12.47
C LEU A 235 -5.11 15.21 -12.81
N SER A 236 -4.47 14.67 -13.84
CA SER A 236 -4.57 13.23 -14.16
C SER A 236 -3.69 12.39 -13.22
N SER A 237 -3.80 11.05 -13.28
CA SER A 237 -2.84 10.17 -12.58
C SER A 237 -1.41 10.43 -13.05
N ASP A 238 -1.19 10.57 -14.37
CA ASP A 238 0.14 10.88 -14.92
C ASP A 238 0.67 12.23 -14.42
N SER A 239 -0.22 13.20 -14.18
CA SER A 239 0.15 14.49 -13.58
C SER A 239 0.42 14.37 -12.07
N TRP A 240 -0.30 13.51 -11.35
CA TRP A 240 -0.01 13.17 -9.95
C TRP A 240 1.36 12.49 -9.81
N ASP A 241 1.66 11.54 -10.70
CA ASP A 241 2.97 10.86 -10.77
C ASP A 241 4.09 11.81 -11.18
N TYR A 242 3.83 12.75 -12.10
CA TYR A 242 4.78 13.83 -12.43
C TYR A 242 5.02 14.79 -11.25
N LEU A 243 3.98 15.21 -10.54
CA LEU A 243 4.09 16.16 -9.42
C LEU A 243 4.72 15.53 -8.17
N PHE A 244 4.53 14.22 -7.96
CA PHE A 244 4.98 13.53 -6.75
C PHE A 244 5.69 12.19 -7.08
N PRO A 245 6.84 12.22 -7.80
CA PRO A 245 7.53 11.01 -8.27
C PRO A 245 8.22 10.22 -7.16
N VAL A 246 8.69 10.89 -6.10
CA VAL A 246 9.41 10.27 -4.96
C VAL A 246 8.52 10.01 -3.73
N ARG A 247 7.20 10.14 -3.88
CA ARG A 247 6.26 9.98 -2.76
C ARG A 247 6.26 8.57 -2.18
N ASN A 248 5.83 8.44 -0.92
CA ASN A 248 5.47 7.14 -0.38
C ASN A 248 4.24 6.57 -1.12
N LEU A 249 4.31 5.30 -1.50
CA LEU A 249 3.28 4.62 -2.31
C LEU A 249 1.88 4.58 -1.67
N ALA A 250 1.75 4.73 -0.35
CA ALA A 250 0.43 4.84 0.31
C ALA A 250 -0.32 6.14 -0.05
N TYR A 251 0.38 7.18 -0.53
CA TYR A 251 -0.21 8.37 -1.11
C TYR A 251 -0.61 8.12 -2.57
N THR A 252 -1.64 7.29 -2.77
CA THR A 252 -2.16 6.98 -4.10
C THR A 252 -3.05 8.10 -4.64
N TYR A 253 -3.06 8.29 -5.96
CA TYR A 253 -4.02 9.18 -6.64
C TYR A 253 -5.48 8.80 -6.33
N SER A 254 -5.79 7.50 -6.19
CA SER A 254 -7.11 7.03 -5.76
C SER A 254 -7.48 7.51 -4.35
N ASN A 255 -6.55 7.43 -3.39
CA ASN A 255 -6.75 7.96 -2.04
C ASN A 255 -6.93 9.49 -2.04
N PHE A 256 -6.27 10.21 -2.96
CA PHE A 256 -6.51 11.65 -3.16
C PHE A 256 -7.93 11.93 -3.66
N LEU A 257 -8.42 11.18 -4.66
CA LEU A 257 -9.80 11.32 -5.14
C LEU A 257 -10.83 10.95 -4.06
N LYS A 258 -10.57 9.94 -3.21
CA LYS A 258 -11.41 9.63 -2.03
C LYS A 258 -11.43 10.77 -1.02
N ALA A 259 -10.28 11.39 -0.74
CA ALA A 259 -10.20 12.57 0.12
C ALA A 259 -11.00 13.76 -0.46
N VAL A 260 -10.88 14.03 -1.76
CA VAL A 260 -11.68 15.06 -2.46
C VAL A 260 -13.18 14.74 -2.40
N ALA A 261 -13.57 13.48 -2.60
CA ALA A 261 -14.96 13.05 -2.52
C ALA A 261 -15.56 13.28 -1.11
N LYS A 262 -14.78 13.02 -0.06
CA LYS A 262 -15.23 13.19 1.33
C LYS A 262 -15.57 14.65 1.63
N PHE A 263 -14.79 15.62 1.14
CA PHE A 263 -15.01 17.05 1.36
C PHE A 263 -15.71 17.71 0.17
N THR A 264 -17.04 17.61 0.13
CA THR A 264 -17.88 17.98 -1.05
C THR A 264 -17.68 19.40 -1.57
N GLN A 265 -17.25 20.33 -0.70
CA GLN A 265 -17.03 21.73 -1.05
C GLN A 265 -15.62 22.01 -1.62
N PHE A 266 -14.64 21.15 -1.34
CA PHE A 266 -13.31 21.26 -1.94
C PHE A 266 -13.42 21.03 -3.45
N CYS A 267 -12.97 21.99 -4.28
CA CYS A 267 -13.13 21.97 -5.73
C CYS A 267 -14.61 21.87 -6.21
N LYS A 268 -15.56 22.45 -5.48
CA LYS A 268 -16.98 22.49 -5.87
C LYS A 268 -17.26 23.24 -7.18
N THR A 269 -18.47 23.04 -7.68
CA THR A 269 -19.03 23.85 -8.77
C THR A 269 -19.57 25.17 -8.19
N HIS A 270 -19.29 26.27 -8.88
CA HIS A 270 -19.78 27.61 -8.58
C HIS A 270 -20.86 28.04 -9.58
N ASP A 271 -21.64 29.04 -9.19
CA ASP A 271 -22.64 29.66 -10.06
C ASP A 271 -22.02 30.34 -11.29
N ASN A 272 -22.87 30.56 -12.30
CA ASN A 272 -22.51 31.26 -13.53
C ASN A 272 -21.81 32.59 -13.22
N ASN A 273 -20.69 32.83 -13.92
CA ASN A 273 -19.68 33.91 -13.76
C ASN A 273 -18.40 33.54 -12.97
N VAL A 274 -18.30 32.39 -12.28
CA VAL A 274 -17.05 31.96 -11.63
C VAL A 274 -16.43 30.74 -12.32
N ASN A 275 -15.17 30.85 -12.73
CA ASN A 275 -14.42 29.73 -13.33
C ASN A 275 -14.00 28.72 -12.25
N SER A 276 -14.89 27.77 -11.96
CA SER A 276 -14.70 26.74 -10.92
C SER A 276 -13.42 25.91 -11.10
N ASP A 277 -13.00 25.66 -12.34
CA ASP A 277 -11.81 24.87 -12.63
C ASP A 277 -10.53 25.70 -12.37
N TYR A 278 -10.58 27.03 -12.50
CA TYR A 278 -9.52 27.95 -12.04
C TYR A 278 -9.47 28.10 -10.51
N VAL A 279 -10.63 28.15 -9.84
CA VAL A 279 -10.69 28.16 -8.36
C VAL A 279 -10.15 26.83 -7.79
N CYS A 280 -10.51 25.69 -8.39
CA CYS A 280 -9.94 24.39 -8.02
C CYS A 280 -8.41 24.32 -8.23
N ARG A 281 -7.88 24.87 -9.33
CA ARG A 281 -6.43 25.02 -9.51
C ARG A 281 -5.77 25.81 -8.38
N LYS A 282 -6.38 26.90 -7.90
CA LYS A 282 -5.88 27.64 -6.71
C LYS A 282 -5.89 26.78 -5.45
N HIS A 283 -6.94 26.00 -5.22
CA HIS A 283 -7.01 25.08 -4.09
C HIS A 283 -5.89 24.03 -4.12
N LEU A 284 -5.69 23.36 -5.27
CA LEU A 284 -4.60 22.39 -5.46
C LEU A 284 -3.22 23.03 -5.27
N THR A 285 -3.02 24.23 -5.83
CA THR A 285 -1.76 24.99 -5.71
C THR A 285 -1.38 25.26 -4.26
N VAL A 286 -2.31 25.82 -3.46
CA VAL A 286 -2.07 26.12 -2.05
C VAL A 286 -1.94 24.84 -1.21
N LEU A 287 -2.79 23.85 -1.44
CA LEU A 287 -2.76 22.57 -0.73
C LEU A 287 -1.43 21.85 -0.92
N PHE A 288 -0.96 21.73 -2.17
CA PHE A 288 0.26 20.99 -2.51
C PHE A 288 1.52 21.73 -2.04
N ALA A 289 1.56 23.07 -2.13
CA ALA A 289 2.65 23.87 -1.56
C ALA A 289 2.81 23.67 -0.04
N HIS A 290 1.71 23.52 0.70
CA HIS A 290 1.76 23.13 2.10
C HIS A 290 2.18 21.66 2.26
N MET A 291 1.55 20.70 1.58
CA MET A 291 1.88 19.26 1.68
C MET A 291 3.38 18.98 1.48
N VAL A 292 4.02 19.61 0.49
CA VAL A 292 5.46 19.43 0.23
C VAL A 292 6.31 19.96 1.39
N GLN A 293 5.91 21.05 2.05
CA GLN A 293 6.63 21.54 3.23
C GLN A 293 6.36 20.70 4.50
N GLU A 294 5.18 20.09 4.64
CA GLU A 294 4.92 19.19 5.78
C GLU A 294 5.58 17.81 5.62
N THR A 295 5.72 17.29 4.40
CA THR A 295 6.06 15.87 4.15
C THR A 295 7.13 15.61 3.10
N GLY A 296 7.77 16.63 2.55
CA GLY A 296 8.70 16.48 1.43
C GLY A 296 10.11 16.03 1.83
N MET A 297 10.74 15.22 0.98
CA MET A 297 12.08 14.65 1.20
C MET A 297 13.16 15.72 1.41
N SER A 298 13.00 16.88 0.77
CA SER A 298 13.87 18.06 0.91
C SER A 298 15.36 17.78 0.62
N SER A 299 15.63 16.83 -0.28
CA SER A 299 16.96 16.35 -0.65
C SER A 299 17.52 17.10 -1.85
N SER A 300 18.78 17.54 -1.77
CA SER A 300 19.52 18.11 -2.90
C SER A 300 20.24 17.07 -3.77
N TYR A 301 19.98 15.77 -3.56
CA TYR A 301 20.57 14.66 -4.31
C TYR A 301 19.56 13.94 -5.22
N GLU A 302 18.26 14.23 -5.10
CA GLU A 302 17.23 13.71 -6.00
C GLU A 302 17.22 14.45 -7.35
N GLU A 303 16.85 13.75 -8.43
CA GLU A 303 16.64 14.37 -9.74
C GLU A 303 15.36 15.22 -9.80
N ALA A 304 14.36 14.90 -8.96
CA ALA A 304 13.14 15.67 -8.85
C ALA A 304 13.39 17.00 -8.11
N GLU A 305 12.96 18.11 -8.69
CA GLU A 305 13.03 19.44 -8.07
C GLU A 305 12.29 19.47 -6.70
N LEU A 306 12.78 20.26 -5.73
CA LEU A 306 12.29 20.27 -4.35
C LEU A 306 10.76 20.39 -4.21
N TRP A 307 10.12 21.21 -5.06
CA TRP A 307 8.66 21.40 -5.06
C TRP A 307 7.87 20.14 -5.48
N ARG A 308 8.53 19.16 -6.12
CA ARG A 308 7.98 17.84 -6.51
C ARG A 308 8.36 16.72 -5.54
N GLN A 309 9.15 16.99 -4.50
CA GLN A 309 9.58 15.99 -3.52
C GLN A 309 8.57 15.76 -2.38
N GLY A 310 7.36 16.29 -2.49
CA GLY A 310 6.30 16.17 -1.47
C GLY A 310 5.78 14.74 -1.29
N LEU A 311 5.02 14.54 -0.20
CA LEU A 311 4.39 13.26 0.13
C LEU A 311 5.42 12.12 0.33
N PHE A 312 6.66 12.42 0.71
CA PHE A 312 7.67 11.42 1.02
C PHE A 312 7.43 10.78 2.39
N TYR A 313 7.14 11.60 3.41
CA TYR A 313 6.91 11.13 4.78
C TYR A 313 5.43 10.85 5.07
N LEU A 314 5.12 9.64 5.54
CA LEU A 314 3.82 9.28 6.13
C LEU A 314 3.72 9.62 7.62
N ARG A 315 4.87 9.64 8.30
CA ARG A 315 5.08 9.76 9.75
C ARG A 315 6.22 10.75 9.99
N GLU A 316 6.13 11.49 11.08
CA GLU A 316 7.09 12.53 11.45
C GLU A 316 8.51 11.96 11.60
N ILE A 317 9.52 12.70 11.11
CA ILE A 317 10.89 12.20 11.02
C ILE A 317 11.44 11.90 12.43
N GLY A 318 11.72 10.62 12.68
CA GLY A 318 12.19 10.13 13.98
C GLY A 318 11.11 9.57 14.91
N TRP A 319 9.85 9.49 14.46
CA TRP A 319 8.73 8.92 15.22
C TRP A 319 8.14 7.66 14.57
N ASP A 320 7.71 6.74 15.41
CA ASP A 320 7.04 5.48 15.03
C ASP A 320 5.90 5.13 16.01
N GLU A 321 5.16 4.05 15.77
CA GLU A 321 4.06 3.63 16.66
C GLU A 321 4.53 3.04 18.00
N ASN A 322 5.85 2.79 18.17
CA ASN A 322 6.45 2.41 19.44
C ASN A 322 6.88 3.62 20.28
N SER A 323 7.03 4.79 19.68
CA SER A 323 7.44 6.01 20.34
C SER A 323 6.45 6.38 21.44
N ARG A 324 6.95 6.59 22.66
CA ARG A 324 6.15 6.92 23.86
C ARG A 324 6.31 8.39 24.20
N ASN A 325 5.28 8.97 24.81
CA ASN A 325 5.29 10.35 25.33
C ASN A 325 5.62 11.44 24.29
N GLY A 326 5.13 11.26 23.05
CA GLY A 326 5.19 12.27 22.00
C GLY A 326 3.86 12.98 21.80
N TYR A 327 3.87 14.32 21.81
CA TYR A 327 2.70 15.16 21.51
C TYR A 327 1.47 14.84 22.40
N ASN A 328 1.72 14.39 23.63
CA ASN A 328 0.74 13.90 24.57
C ASN A 328 0.70 14.69 25.89
N ASP A 329 1.29 15.90 25.93
CA ASP A 329 1.29 16.79 27.10
C ASP A 329 -0.12 17.06 27.64
N GLU A 330 -1.07 17.21 26.71
CA GLU A 330 -2.49 17.48 26.97
C GLU A 330 -3.28 16.24 27.44
N CYS A 331 -2.64 15.06 27.55
CA CYS A 331 -3.30 13.83 27.97
C CYS A 331 -3.45 13.67 29.49
N SER A 332 -2.92 14.60 30.29
CA SER A 332 -3.06 14.53 31.76
C SER A 332 -4.53 14.51 32.18
N GLU A 333 -4.88 13.71 33.20
CA GLU A 333 -6.29 13.40 33.55
C GLU A 333 -7.09 14.61 34.10
N ASN A 334 -6.40 15.73 34.37
CA ASN A 334 -6.99 17.00 34.80
C ASN A 334 -6.99 18.09 33.70
N ALA A 335 -6.47 17.81 32.51
CA ALA A 335 -6.59 18.71 31.36
C ALA A 335 -8.02 18.67 30.81
N TRP A 336 -8.57 19.80 30.37
CA TRP A 336 -9.88 19.81 29.73
C TRP A 336 -9.83 19.12 28.36
N GLN A 337 -8.69 19.22 27.67
CA GLN A 337 -8.46 18.59 26.37
C GLN A 337 -8.49 17.05 26.43
N SER A 338 -8.11 16.42 27.55
CA SER A 338 -8.19 14.96 27.72
C SER A 338 -9.57 14.48 28.15
N GLN A 339 -10.37 15.34 28.81
CA GLN A 339 -11.78 15.07 29.09
C GLN A 339 -12.63 15.11 27.80
N VAL A 340 -12.18 15.91 26.83
CA VAL A 340 -12.87 16.20 25.56
C VAL A 340 -12.36 15.31 24.41
N TRP A 341 -11.06 15.06 24.33
CA TRP A 341 -10.40 14.15 23.37
C TRP A 341 -9.51 13.16 24.14
N PRO A 342 -10.12 12.12 24.78
CA PRO A 342 -9.41 11.20 25.66
C PRO A 342 -8.34 10.42 24.91
N CYS A 343 -7.09 10.63 25.30
CA CYS A 343 -5.94 9.96 24.69
C CYS A 343 -6.02 8.45 24.87
N GLY A 344 -6.04 7.72 23.75
CA GLY A 344 -5.93 6.27 23.75
C GLY A 344 -4.64 5.81 24.44
N ARG A 345 -4.67 4.59 25.00
CA ARG A 345 -3.56 4.01 25.76
C ARG A 345 -3.09 2.70 25.16
N PHE A 346 -1.82 2.38 25.38
CA PHE A 346 -1.27 1.06 25.18
C PHE A 346 -1.73 0.10 26.30
N SER A 347 -1.57 -1.21 26.09
CA SER A 347 -1.98 -2.26 27.03
C SER A 347 -1.29 -2.21 28.40
N ASN A 348 -0.18 -1.48 28.53
CA ASN A 348 0.51 -1.23 29.80
C ASN A 348 0.02 0.03 30.54
N GLY A 349 -0.92 0.80 29.96
CA GLY A 349 -1.49 2.02 30.56
C GLY A 349 -0.85 3.33 30.11
N ASP A 350 0.28 3.30 29.38
CA ASP A 350 0.91 4.48 28.78
C ASP A 350 0.00 5.10 27.71
N PHE A 351 0.02 6.42 27.55
CA PHE A 351 -0.69 7.09 26.46
C PHE A 351 -0.03 6.82 25.09
N LYS A 352 -0.85 6.71 24.04
CA LYS A 352 -0.40 6.75 22.64
C LYS A 352 0.20 8.14 22.31
N SER A 353 1.14 8.14 21.36
CA SER A 353 1.81 9.36 20.89
C SER A 353 1.15 9.93 19.63
N PHE A 354 0.85 11.23 19.66
CA PHE A 354 0.13 11.95 18.62
C PHE A 354 1.06 12.82 17.77
N TYR A 355 2.22 12.27 17.40
CA TYR A 355 3.15 12.91 16.46
C TYR A 355 2.57 12.98 15.03
N GLY A 356 3.21 13.75 14.16
CA GLY A 356 2.75 14.02 12.80
C GLY A 356 2.50 12.76 11.97
N ARG A 357 1.28 12.61 11.43
CA ARG A 357 0.97 11.60 10.39
C ARG A 357 0.21 12.20 9.20
N GLY A 358 0.33 11.55 8.04
CA GLY A 358 -0.33 11.94 6.79
C GLY A 358 0.22 13.23 6.16
N ALA A 359 -0.40 13.66 5.07
CA ALA A 359 0.03 14.76 4.21
C ALA A 359 -0.02 16.15 4.88
N LYS A 360 -0.67 16.26 6.05
CA LYS A 360 -0.60 17.44 6.92
C LYS A 360 0.53 17.36 7.95
N GLN A 361 1.02 16.17 8.31
CA GLN A 361 1.59 15.93 9.64
C GLN A 361 0.60 16.42 10.70
N LEU A 362 -0.51 15.70 10.83
CA LEU A 362 -1.51 15.94 11.88
C LEU A 362 -0.90 15.51 13.22
N SER A 363 -0.83 16.41 14.20
CA SER A 363 -0.24 16.15 15.52
C SER A 363 -1.14 16.64 16.66
N TYR A 364 -0.91 16.15 17.88
CA TYR A 364 -1.69 16.34 19.13
C TYR A 364 -3.08 15.70 19.16
N ASN A 365 -3.45 15.16 20.33
CA ASN A 365 -4.71 14.44 20.56
C ASN A 365 -5.96 15.22 20.14
N TYR A 366 -6.02 16.53 20.41
CA TYR A 366 -7.20 17.35 20.09
C TYR A 366 -7.45 17.47 18.57
N ASN A 367 -6.40 17.49 17.75
CA ASN A 367 -6.55 17.47 16.29
C ASN A 367 -6.95 16.06 15.79
N TYR A 368 -6.37 15.01 16.38
CA TYR A 368 -6.73 13.61 16.08
C TYR A 368 -8.20 13.32 16.42
N GLY A 369 -8.66 13.69 17.61
CA GLY A 369 -10.03 13.49 18.07
C GLY A 369 -11.04 14.31 17.26
N GLN A 370 -10.73 15.57 16.94
CA GLN A 370 -11.59 16.37 16.06
C GLN A 370 -11.69 15.75 14.65
N PHE A 371 -10.56 15.37 14.05
CA PHE A 371 -10.56 14.70 12.74
C PHE A 371 -11.33 13.36 12.78
N SER A 372 -11.18 12.60 13.86
CA SER A 372 -11.93 11.36 14.10
C SER A 372 -13.44 11.60 14.12
N LYS A 373 -13.90 12.63 14.86
CA LYS A 373 -15.32 13.02 14.91
C LYS A 373 -15.86 13.35 13.52
N PHE A 374 -15.13 14.10 12.69
CA PHE A 374 -15.55 14.37 11.30
C PHE A 374 -15.56 13.12 10.40
N MET A 375 -14.62 12.18 10.56
CA MET A 375 -14.55 10.99 9.69
C MET A 375 -15.51 9.87 10.10
N PHE A 376 -15.79 9.71 11.40
CA PHE A 376 -16.50 8.55 11.96
C PHE A 376 -17.71 8.89 12.85
N ASN A 377 -18.00 10.17 13.10
CA ASN A 377 -18.89 10.66 14.18
C ASN A 377 -18.46 10.27 15.61
N ASP A 378 -17.26 9.74 15.78
CA ASP A 378 -16.68 9.33 17.06
C ASP A 378 -15.26 9.89 17.22
N VAL A 379 -14.99 10.57 18.33
CA VAL A 379 -13.63 11.06 18.68
C VAL A 379 -12.63 9.92 18.91
N SER A 380 -13.11 8.75 19.32
CA SER A 380 -12.27 7.68 19.88
C SER A 380 -11.47 6.90 18.84
N VAL A 381 -11.96 6.79 17.59
CA VAL A 381 -11.36 5.92 16.56
C VAL A 381 -9.89 6.27 16.30
N LEU A 382 -9.57 7.53 16.01
CA LEU A 382 -8.18 7.96 15.76
C LEU A 382 -7.41 8.34 17.05
N LEU A 383 -8.08 8.39 18.21
CA LEU A 383 -7.41 8.50 19.51
C LEU A 383 -6.89 7.14 19.99
N ASN A 384 -7.64 6.07 19.72
CA ASN A 384 -7.27 4.68 20.00
C ASN A 384 -6.41 4.07 18.88
N SER A 385 -6.60 4.48 17.61
CA SER A 385 -5.79 4.06 16.46
C SER A 385 -5.31 5.25 15.60
N PRO A 386 -4.41 6.11 16.11
CA PRO A 386 -3.81 7.21 15.35
C PRO A 386 -3.02 6.76 14.11
N GLU A 387 -2.52 5.52 14.09
CA GLU A 387 -1.84 4.88 12.95
C GLU A 387 -2.66 4.96 11.65
N LEU A 388 -4.01 4.91 11.73
CA LEU A 388 -4.91 4.99 10.59
C LEU A 388 -4.79 6.29 9.77
N VAL A 389 -4.24 7.37 10.37
CA VAL A 389 -3.98 8.65 9.67
C VAL A 389 -2.79 8.55 8.71
N ALA A 390 -1.90 7.58 8.88
CA ALA A 390 -0.85 7.25 7.90
C ALA A 390 -1.30 6.13 6.93
N ASP A 391 -1.91 5.08 7.47
CA ASP A 391 -2.01 3.78 6.78
C ASP A 391 -3.31 3.59 5.97
N SER A 392 -4.12 4.64 5.80
CA SER A 392 -5.37 4.63 5.03
C SER A 392 -5.52 5.90 4.18
N TRP A 393 -6.63 6.05 3.41
CA TRP A 393 -6.89 7.27 2.64
C TRP A 393 -7.05 8.55 3.50
N LEU A 394 -7.13 8.41 4.82
CA LEU A 394 -6.99 9.50 5.78
C LEU A 394 -5.64 10.21 5.71
N ASN A 395 -4.61 9.57 5.10
CA ASN A 395 -3.32 10.21 4.87
C ASN A 395 -3.41 11.43 3.94
N LEU A 396 -4.39 11.49 3.04
CA LEU A 396 -4.64 12.67 2.20
C LEU A 396 -5.85 13.48 2.70
N SER A 397 -6.84 12.82 3.30
CA SER A 397 -8.01 13.53 3.83
C SER A 397 -7.72 14.33 5.11
N SER A 398 -6.67 14.02 5.86
CA SER A 398 -6.17 14.85 6.98
C SER A 398 -5.67 16.23 6.52
N ALA A 399 -5.08 16.33 5.32
CA ALA A 399 -4.65 17.60 4.74
C ALA A 399 -5.84 18.41 4.21
N ILE A 400 -6.78 17.76 3.50
CA ILE A 400 -8.00 18.46 3.07
C ILE A 400 -8.86 18.84 4.29
N PHE A 401 -8.92 18.01 5.33
CA PHE A 401 -9.56 18.35 6.60
C PHE A 401 -8.99 19.64 7.19
N PHE A 402 -7.68 19.70 7.44
CA PHE A 402 -7.04 20.90 8.02
C PHE A 402 -7.20 22.13 7.11
N TYR A 403 -7.20 21.94 5.79
CA TYR A 403 -7.40 23.00 4.80
C TYR A 403 -8.82 23.60 4.84
N MET A 404 -9.84 22.75 5.03
CA MET A 404 -11.26 23.13 5.06
C MET A 404 -11.73 23.60 6.45
N ASN A 405 -11.23 22.99 7.52
CA ASN A 405 -11.69 23.15 8.90
C ASN A 405 -11.28 24.50 9.51
N PRO A 406 -12.23 25.35 9.93
CA PRO A 406 -11.92 26.63 10.57
C PRO A 406 -11.47 26.47 12.02
N GLN A 407 -10.57 27.34 12.48
CA GLN A 407 -10.05 27.34 13.86
C GLN A 407 -10.12 28.76 14.47
N PRO A 408 -11.32 29.30 14.77
CA PRO A 408 -11.48 30.66 15.29
C PRO A 408 -10.50 30.99 16.43
N PRO A 409 -9.82 32.14 16.40
CA PRO A 409 -10.02 33.28 15.50
C PRO A 409 -9.34 33.18 14.11
N LYS A 410 -8.78 32.03 13.72
CA LYS A 410 -8.28 31.78 12.36
C LYS A 410 -9.43 31.38 11.41
N PRO A 411 -9.48 31.89 10.16
CA PRO A 411 -10.29 31.27 9.11
C PRO A 411 -9.67 29.93 8.68
N SER A 412 -10.41 29.11 7.95
CA SER A 412 -9.81 28.00 7.20
C SER A 412 -9.12 28.49 5.93
N ILE A 413 -8.14 27.71 5.44
CA ILE A 413 -7.39 28.05 4.23
C ILE A 413 -8.32 28.08 3.01
N TYR A 414 -9.30 27.18 2.97
CA TYR A 414 -10.37 27.17 1.97
C TYR A 414 -11.10 28.53 1.87
N LEU A 415 -11.53 29.12 3.00
CA LEU A 415 -12.25 30.40 2.98
C LEU A 415 -11.37 31.61 2.64
N VAL A 416 -10.04 31.50 2.77
CA VAL A 416 -9.10 32.48 2.22
C VAL A 416 -9.02 32.37 0.69
N VAL A 417 -8.93 31.15 0.14
CA VAL A 417 -8.76 30.91 -1.30
C VAL A 417 -10.06 31.12 -2.09
N GLU A 418 -11.21 30.81 -1.50
CA GLU A 418 -12.54 31.23 -1.97
C GLU A 418 -12.78 32.75 -1.84
N GLY A 419 -11.85 33.47 -1.19
CA GLY A 419 -11.95 34.91 -0.98
C GLY A 419 -13.09 35.35 -0.05
N VAL A 420 -13.74 34.43 0.67
CA VAL A 420 -14.82 34.71 1.63
C VAL A 420 -14.28 35.46 2.84
N TRP A 421 -13.13 35.04 3.37
CA TRP A 421 -12.48 35.78 4.46
C TRP A 421 -11.91 37.08 3.92
N LYS A 422 -12.43 38.21 4.42
CA LYS A 422 -11.89 39.55 4.20
C LYS A 422 -11.34 40.07 5.54
N PRO A 423 -10.05 40.46 5.63
CA PRO A 423 -9.48 40.99 6.87
C PRO A 423 -10.15 42.29 7.28
N ASN A 424 -10.54 42.42 8.55
CA ASN A 424 -11.12 43.64 9.10
C ASN A 424 -10.02 44.59 9.64
N SER A 425 -10.41 45.66 10.33
CA SER A 425 -9.46 46.64 10.91
C SER A 425 -8.51 46.05 11.94
N SER A 426 -8.92 45.03 12.73
CA SER A 426 -8.03 44.30 13.63
C SER A 426 -7.02 43.49 12.80
N ASP A 427 -7.48 42.68 11.86
CA ASP A 427 -6.62 41.85 11.00
C ASP A 427 -5.58 42.68 10.23
N LEU A 428 -6.02 43.78 9.62
CA LEU A 428 -5.15 44.70 8.88
C LEU A 428 -4.14 45.41 9.79
N SER A 429 -4.50 45.78 11.02
CA SER A 429 -3.56 46.34 12.02
C SER A 429 -2.49 45.33 12.46
N ARG A 430 -2.73 44.04 12.18
CA ARG A 430 -1.89 42.89 12.51
C ARG A 430 -1.11 42.37 11.29
N ASN A 431 -1.09 43.14 10.20
CA ASN A 431 -0.49 42.83 8.89
C ASN A 431 -1.05 41.57 8.20
N LEU A 432 -2.19 41.04 8.69
CA LEU A 432 -2.91 39.93 8.07
C LEU A 432 -3.61 40.46 6.81
N LYS A 433 -3.19 39.95 5.65
CA LYS A 433 -3.67 40.34 4.32
C LYS A 433 -4.00 39.09 3.52
N VAL A 434 -4.84 39.24 2.50
CA VAL A 434 -5.17 38.15 1.58
C VAL A 434 -3.91 37.71 0.81
N GLY A 435 -3.69 36.38 0.75
CA GLY A 435 -2.59 35.77 0.02
C GLY A 435 -1.98 34.57 0.73
N PHE A 436 -1.07 33.88 0.06
CA PHE A 436 -0.38 32.68 0.58
C PHE A 436 0.35 32.89 1.92
N GLY A 437 0.76 34.12 2.26
CA GLY A 437 1.35 34.44 3.56
C GLY A 437 0.40 34.18 4.73
N VAL A 438 -0.91 34.47 4.56
CA VAL A 438 -1.88 34.20 5.63
C VAL A 438 -2.26 32.71 5.72
N THR A 439 -2.11 31.93 4.65
CA THR A 439 -2.30 30.46 4.73
C THR A 439 -1.17 29.80 5.54
N THR A 440 0.05 30.32 5.40
CA THR A 440 1.19 29.98 6.26
C THR A 440 0.98 30.42 7.73
N GLN A 441 0.38 31.59 7.96
CA GLN A 441 -0.01 32.03 9.31
C GLN A 441 -1.10 31.13 9.94
N ILE A 442 -2.05 30.62 9.16
CA ILE A 442 -3.11 29.72 9.63
C ILE A 442 -2.50 28.36 10.05
N ILE A 443 -1.64 27.78 9.22
CA ILE A 443 -1.08 26.44 9.46
C ILE A 443 -0.09 26.43 10.64
N ASN A 444 1.00 27.20 10.57
CA ASN A 444 2.14 27.13 11.49
C ASN A 444 2.58 28.51 12.01
N GLY A 445 1.68 29.50 12.05
CA GLY A 445 2.03 30.91 12.35
C GLY A 445 2.83 31.17 13.61
N GLY A 446 2.62 30.39 14.69
CA GLY A 446 3.44 30.48 15.90
C GLY A 446 4.91 30.10 15.70
N VAL A 447 5.18 29.16 14.78
CA VAL A 447 6.52 28.63 14.47
C VAL A 447 7.19 29.45 13.37
N GLU A 448 6.49 29.74 12.27
CA GLU A 448 7.11 30.28 11.05
C GLU A 448 7.01 31.81 10.90
N CYS A 449 5.97 32.43 11.46
CA CYS A 449 5.62 33.83 11.21
C CYS A 449 5.89 34.73 12.44
N ASN A 450 5.71 36.06 12.29
CA ASN A 450 6.03 37.05 13.33
C ASN A 450 7.48 36.96 13.86
N LYS A 451 8.46 36.87 12.96
CA LYS A 451 9.89 36.79 13.30
C LYS A 451 10.67 38.06 12.93
N GLY A 452 10.07 38.96 12.15
CA GLY A 452 10.71 40.18 11.62
C GLY A 452 11.46 39.96 10.30
N GLU A 453 11.85 38.72 10.02
CA GLU A 453 12.36 38.23 8.72
C GLU A 453 11.65 36.93 8.35
N GLU A 454 11.75 36.52 7.08
CA GLU A 454 11.08 35.30 6.58
C GLU A 454 11.97 34.08 6.82
N LEU A 455 11.44 33.02 7.44
CA LEU A 455 12.21 31.83 7.76
C LEU A 455 12.38 30.91 6.54
N SER A 456 13.37 30.01 6.59
CA SER A 456 13.63 29.07 5.50
C SER A 456 12.43 28.15 5.19
N GLN A 457 11.64 27.77 6.20
CA GLN A 457 10.42 26.99 6.02
C GLN A 457 9.38 27.74 5.17
N SER A 458 9.07 28.99 5.52
CA SER A 458 8.06 29.76 4.80
C SER A 458 8.56 30.29 3.45
N LEU A 459 9.86 30.56 3.30
CA LEU A 459 10.50 30.78 1.99
C LEU A 459 10.35 29.56 1.07
N SER A 460 10.57 28.34 1.58
CA SER A 460 10.32 27.12 0.81
C SER A 460 8.85 26.98 0.41
N ARG A 461 7.89 27.24 1.33
CA ARG A 461 6.46 27.26 0.98
C ARG A 461 6.14 28.22 -0.17
N ILE A 462 6.71 29.42 -0.16
CA ILE A 462 6.50 30.44 -1.21
C ILE A 462 7.03 29.92 -2.55
N SER A 463 8.25 29.37 -2.58
CA SER A 463 8.85 28.77 -3.78
C SER A 463 8.00 27.60 -4.31
N TYR A 464 7.45 26.76 -3.43
CA TYR A 464 6.55 25.67 -3.82
C TYR A 464 5.22 26.20 -4.37
N TYR A 465 4.63 27.23 -3.76
CA TYR A 465 3.43 27.92 -4.24
C TYR A 465 3.62 28.52 -5.63
N GLU A 466 4.73 29.23 -5.86
CA GLU A 466 5.10 29.79 -7.17
C GLU A 466 5.26 28.68 -8.23
N SER A 467 5.88 27.56 -7.85
CA SER A 467 6.11 26.42 -8.75
C SER A 467 4.81 25.69 -9.13
N PHE A 468 3.93 25.39 -8.16
CA PHE A 468 2.61 24.82 -8.45
C PHE A 468 1.70 25.81 -9.19
N ALA A 469 1.79 27.11 -8.88
CA ALA A 469 1.00 28.13 -9.57
C ALA A 469 1.38 28.18 -11.06
N ASN A 470 2.67 28.13 -11.37
CA ASN A 470 3.15 27.99 -12.74
C ASN A 470 2.69 26.68 -13.40
N PHE A 471 2.80 25.53 -12.72
CA PHE A 471 2.35 24.23 -13.26
C PHE A 471 0.85 24.21 -13.60
N PHE A 472 -0.01 24.70 -12.70
CA PHE A 472 -1.45 24.71 -12.91
C PHE A 472 -1.94 25.86 -13.80
N GLY A 473 -1.13 26.91 -14.03
CA GLY A 473 -1.60 28.13 -14.71
C GLY A 473 -2.49 28.99 -13.81
N VAL A 474 -2.05 29.21 -12.56
CA VAL A 474 -2.64 30.14 -11.60
C VAL A 474 -1.88 31.46 -11.64
N THR A 475 -2.57 32.57 -11.91
CA THR A 475 -1.98 33.90 -11.84
C THR A 475 -1.90 34.37 -10.39
N ILE A 476 -0.68 34.51 -9.87
CA ILE A 476 -0.39 35.19 -8.60
C ILE A 476 -0.61 36.70 -8.81
N ASN A 477 -1.40 37.33 -7.94
CA ASN A 477 -1.67 38.77 -8.05
C ASN A 477 -0.49 39.57 -7.44
N PRO A 478 0.05 40.61 -8.10
CA PRO A 478 1.08 41.48 -7.51
C PRO A 478 0.71 42.17 -6.18
N GLU A 479 -0.58 42.25 -5.84
CA GLU A 479 -1.08 42.74 -4.53
C GLU A 479 -1.17 41.63 -3.47
N GLU A 480 -0.95 40.37 -3.85
CA GLU A 480 -1.02 39.22 -2.96
C GLU A 480 0.18 39.20 -2.00
N LYS A 481 -0.09 39.09 -0.69
CA LYS A 481 0.98 38.96 0.30
C LYS A 481 1.36 37.48 0.47
N LEU A 482 2.48 37.08 -0.15
CA LEU A 482 3.01 35.71 -0.08
C LEU A 482 3.75 35.37 1.22
N ASN A 483 4.24 36.40 1.94
CA ASN A 483 5.15 36.26 3.09
C ASN A 483 4.45 36.50 4.44
N CYS A 484 5.04 36.03 5.55
CA CYS A 484 4.43 36.12 6.89
C CYS A 484 5.34 36.63 8.03
N ALA A 485 6.59 37.02 7.74
CA ALA A 485 7.59 37.57 8.68
C ALA A 485 7.05 38.58 9.70
N ASP A 486 6.13 39.46 9.27
CA ASP A 486 5.54 40.59 9.99
C ASP A 486 4.06 40.39 10.37
N MET A 487 3.46 39.22 10.09
CA MET A 487 2.08 38.91 10.42
C MET A 487 1.93 38.55 11.90
N LEU A 488 1.22 39.36 12.68
CA LEU A 488 0.89 39.04 14.07
C LEU A 488 -0.20 37.94 14.14
N PRO A 489 -0.23 37.08 15.17
CA PRO A 489 -1.24 36.04 15.31
C PRO A 489 -2.67 36.60 15.29
N PHE A 490 -3.65 35.83 14.81
CA PHE A 490 -5.08 36.19 14.87
C PHE A 490 -5.54 36.52 16.32
N ASN A 491 -6.57 37.35 16.48
CA ASN A 491 -7.18 37.68 17.77
C ASN A 491 -8.71 37.62 17.68
N SER A 492 -9.39 37.62 18.83
CA SER A 492 -10.86 37.57 18.96
C SER A 492 -11.62 38.78 18.40
N GLU A 493 -10.92 39.75 17.81
CA GLU A 493 -11.49 40.91 17.10
C GLU A 493 -11.36 40.75 15.57
N GLY A 494 -10.64 39.73 15.08
CA GLY A 494 -10.45 39.46 13.65
C GLY A 494 -11.69 38.84 12.99
N ALA A 495 -11.80 38.98 11.67
CA ALA A 495 -13.01 38.68 10.89
C ALA A 495 -13.44 37.20 10.85
N ALA A 496 -12.61 36.29 11.37
CA ALA A 496 -12.91 34.86 11.51
C ALA A 496 -13.24 34.42 12.96
N SER A 497 -13.48 35.38 13.86
CA SER A 497 -13.88 35.14 15.25
C SER A 497 -15.36 34.75 15.37
N VAL A 498 -15.73 33.63 14.76
CA VAL A 498 -17.11 33.09 14.75
C VAL A 498 -17.25 32.05 15.88
N ASN A 499 -18.36 32.07 16.61
CA ASN A 499 -18.66 31.05 17.60
C ASN A 499 -19.22 29.80 16.89
N ILE A 500 -18.45 28.70 16.86
CA ILE A 500 -18.79 27.46 16.12
C ILE A 500 -18.72 26.19 16.98
N PHE A 501 -18.49 26.34 18.28
CA PHE A 501 -18.39 25.24 19.24
C PHE A 501 -19.53 25.34 20.25
N TRP A 502 -20.08 24.21 20.68
CA TRP A 502 -21.11 24.19 21.72
C TRP A 502 -20.47 23.96 23.09
N ASP A 503 -20.89 24.74 24.06
CA ASP A 503 -20.60 24.55 25.48
C ASP A 503 -21.87 24.81 26.29
N ARG A 504 -21.91 24.37 27.54
CA ARG A 504 -22.99 24.62 28.48
C ARG A 504 -23.37 26.10 28.56
N ASN A 505 -24.67 26.39 28.59
CA ASN A 505 -25.13 27.72 28.98
C ASN A 505 -24.92 27.95 30.48
N TYR A 506 -23.96 28.81 30.82
CA TYR A 506 -23.63 29.22 32.19
C TYR A 506 -24.45 30.42 32.73
N GLU A 507 -25.51 30.85 32.03
CA GLU A 507 -26.34 31.95 32.51
C GLU A 507 -27.39 31.49 33.52
N ASP A 508 -27.49 32.18 34.66
CA ASP A 508 -28.51 31.97 35.71
C ASP A 508 -29.90 32.46 35.24
N ASN A 509 -30.43 31.82 34.19
CA ASN A 509 -31.80 32.02 33.72
C ASN A 509 -32.57 30.67 33.78
N SER A 510 -33.81 30.71 34.27
CA SER A 510 -34.60 29.50 34.53
C SER A 510 -35.32 28.92 33.29
N ALA A 511 -35.00 29.40 32.10
CA ALA A 511 -35.58 28.95 30.84
C ALA A 511 -34.59 28.12 30.00
N GLU A 512 -33.29 28.40 30.14
CA GLU A 512 -32.21 27.84 29.33
C GLU A 512 -31.18 27.06 30.17
N GLN A 513 -31.46 26.81 31.46
CA GLN A 513 -30.58 26.14 32.42
C GLN A 513 -30.05 24.76 31.97
N TYR A 514 -30.76 24.12 31.04
CA TYR A 514 -30.43 22.84 30.40
C TYR A 514 -30.24 23.00 28.88
N SER A 515 -29.41 23.98 28.47
CA SER A 515 -29.07 24.24 27.07
C SER A 515 -27.56 24.34 26.87
N CYS A 516 -27.11 24.15 25.62
CA CYS A 516 -25.79 24.56 25.16
C CYS A 516 -25.91 25.84 24.31
N LYS A 517 -24.83 26.63 24.24
CA LYS A 517 -24.73 27.82 23.40
C LYS A 517 -23.41 27.87 22.65
N LEU A 518 -23.37 28.66 21.57
CA LEU A 518 -22.19 28.80 20.74
C LEU A 518 -21.12 29.66 21.42
N VAL A 519 -19.91 29.11 21.54
CA VAL A 519 -18.70 29.74 22.10
C VAL A 519 -17.57 29.82 21.06
N SER A 520 -16.59 30.68 21.34
CA SER A 520 -15.45 30.98 20.45
C SER A 520 -14.20 30.14 20.72
N TYR A 521 -14.18 29.36 21.81
CA TYR A 521 -13.11 28.41 22.12
C TYR A 521 -13.51 26.98 21.73
N GLN A 522 -12.51 26.16 21.40
CA GLN A 522 -12.73 24.79 20.92
C GLN A 522 -13.29 23.87 22.03
N THR A 523 -14.29 23.06 21.71
CA THR A 523 -14.86 22.01 22.57
C THR A 523 -15.04 20.71 21.76
N ALA A 524 -15.56 19.63 22.38
CA ALA A 524 -15.89 18.38 21.68
C ALA A 524 -16.94 18.58 20.57
N PHE A 525 -17.83 19.55 20.78
CA PHE A 525 -19.09 19.68 20.07
C PHE A 525 -19.04 20.88 19.14
N THR A 526 -19.40 20.72 17.87
CA THR A 526 -19.33 21.82 16.89
C THR A 526 -20.62 21.98 16.09
N SER A 527 -20.95 23.21 15.71
CA SER A 527 -22.04 23.49 14.76
C SER A 527 -21.81 22.87 13.38
N LEU A 528 -20.56 22.56 13.05
CA LEU A 528 -20.12 21.99 11.79
C LEU A 528 -20.58 20.53 11.58
N ILE A 529 -21.06 19.86 12.64
CA ILE A 529 -21.52 18.47 12.60
C ILE A 529 -22.99 18.41 13.03
N ALA A 530 -23.80 17.69 12.24
CA ALA A 530 -25.21 17.51 12.56
C ALA A 530 -25.38 16.64 13.82
N ASN A 531 -26.30 17.04 14.70
CA ASN A 531 -26.60 16.41 16.00
C ASN A 531 -25.65 16.72 17.17
N ASP A 532 -24.47 17.32 16.96
CA ASP A 532 -23.51 17.67 18.04
C ASP A 532 -24.10 18.54 19.18
N TYR A 533 -25.12 19.36 18.89
CA TYR A 533 -25.87 20.09 19.92
C TYR A 533 -26.51 19.13 20.94
N ASN A 534 -27.11 18.02 20.48
CA ASN A 534 -27.74 17.04 21.37
C ASN A 534 -26.69 16.25 22.16
N GLU A 535 -25.53 15.97 21.57
CA GLU A 535 -24.40 15.36 22.29
C GLU A 535 -23.87 16.30 23.40
N CYS A 536 -23.82 17.61 23.16
CA CYS A 536 -23.52 18.61 24.19
C CYS A 536 -24.55 18.62 25.33
N ILE A 537 -25.84 18.51 25.02
CA ILE A 537 -26.91 18.39 26.03
C ILE A 537 -26.74 17.11 26.85
N GLU A 538 -26.51 15.97 26.20
CA GLU A 538 -26.34 14.68 26.86
C GLU A 538 -25.11 14.66 27.76
N PHE A 539 -23.98 15.21 27.30
CA PHE A 539 -22.73 15.30 28.07
C PHE A 539 -22.85 16.17 29.33
N HIS A 540 -23.51 17.33 29.24
CA HIS A 540 -23.62 18.24 30.38
C HIS A 540 -24.81 17.99 31.31
N PHE A 541 -25.87 17.29 30.85
CA PHE A 541 -27.14 17.17 31.58
C PHE A 541 -27.79 15.77 31.57
N GLY A 542 -27.30 14.83 30.75
CA GLY A 542 -27.78 13.44 30.69
C GLY A 542 -28.99 13.18 29.78
N THR A 543 -29.24 11.90 29.52
CA THR A 543 -30.21 11.38 28.51
C THR A 543 -31.69 11.67 28.78
N ASN A 544 -32.06 12.11 29.99
CA ASN A 544 -33.46 12.26 30.42
C ASN A 544 -34.05 13.67 30.16
N ILE A 545 -33.38 14.51 29.38
CA ILE A 545 -33.85 15.86 29.03
C ILE A 545 -34.24 15.91 27.54
N ASN A 546 -35.46 16.38 27.27
CA ASN A 546 -35.93 16.59 25.91
C ASN A 546 -35.28 17.87 25.33
N PRO A 547 -34.46 17.80 24.27
CA PRO A 547 -33.76 18.96 23.72
C PRO A 547 -34.69 20.02 23.10
N ASN A 548 -35.97 19.69 22.87
CA ASN A 548 -36.99 20.63 22.40
C ASN A 548 -37.87 21.21 23.53
N ASN A 549 -37.71 20.76 24.78
CA ASN A 549 -38.44 21.29 25.94
C ASN A 549 -37.72 20.93 27.26
N PRO A 550 -36.95 21.84 27.88
CA PRO A 550 -36.09 21.55 29.03
C PRO A 550 -36.86 21.43 30.36
N GLN A 551 -37.67 20.38 30.50
CA GLN A 551 -38.28 19.95 31.76
C GLN A 551 -38.12 18.43 31.93
N PRO A 552 -37.79 17.91 33.13
CA PRO A 552 -37.64 16.47 33.35
C PRO A 552 -38.98 15.74 33.20
N THR A 553 -39.00 14.64 32.44
CA THR A 553 -40.14 13.72 32.45
C THR A 553 -39.99 12.74 33.62
N ASP A 554 -40.80 12.95 34.65
CA ASP A 554 -40.89 12.06 35.80
C ASP A 554 -41.39 10.67 35.41
N ASN A 555 -40.69 9.63 35.88
CA ASN A 555 -41.19 8.26 35.94
C ASN A 555 -40.31 7.46 36.90
N SER A 556 -40.78 7.37 38.15
CA SER A 556 -40.29 6.39 39.12
C SER A 556 -40.53 4.96 38.64
N ASP A 557 -39.56 4.07 38.89
CA ASP A 557 -39.89 2.79 39.52
C ASP A 557 -38.73 2.32 40.40
N GLU A 558 -39.06 1.68 41.53
CA GLU A 558 -38.11 1.42 42.61
C GLU A 558 -37.32 0.11 42.42
N THR A 559 -36.07 0.08 42.92
CA THR A 559 -35.66 -1.05 43.79
C THR A 559 -34.50 -0.67 44.73
N ASN A 560 -34.86 -0.01 45.83
CA ASN A 560 -34.46 -0.34 47.21
C ASN A 560 -33.00 -0.84 47.45
N ILE A 561 -32.11 -0.01 48.04
CA ILE A 561 -31.90 0.21 49.51
C ILE A 561 -30.77 -0.68 50.10
N VAL A 562 -29.84 -0.23 50.97
CA VAL A 562 -29.38 1.13 51.36
C VAL A 562 -28.14 1.07 52.31
N PHE A 563 -27.34 2.15 52.38
CA PHE A 563 -26.36 2.54 53.45
C PHE A 563 -25.20 1.55 53.79
N SER A 564 -24.10 1.97 54.44
CA SER A 564 -23.82 3.19 55.22
C SER A 564 -22.40 3.77 55.04
N GLU A 565 -22.21 4.99 55.53
CA GLU A 565 -20.99 5.82 55.50
C GLU A 565 -19.99 5.49 56.64
N ASP A 566 -18.79 6.09 56.54
CA ASP A 566 -17.78 6.36 57.59
C ASP A 566 -17.13 5.14 58.31
N ASP A 567 -15.86 5.19 58.76
CA ASP A 567 -15.19 6.29 59.48
C ASP A 567 -13.69 6.45 59.14
N SER A 568 -13.14 7.58 59.57
CA SER A 568 -11.77 8.07 59.43
C SER A 568 -10.73 7.36 60.32
N ASN A 569 -9.43 7.51 59.97
CA ASN A 569 -8.33 7.79 60.92
C ASN A 569 -6.98 8.03 60.20
N GLU A 570 -6.19 8.97 60.70
CA GLU A 570 -4.75 9.07 60.42
C GLU A 570 -3.96 8.08 61.30
N ASN A 571 -2.75 7.66 60.90
CA ASN A 571 -1.55 7.72 61.75
C ASN A 571 -0.24 7.35 61.01
N ASP A 572 0.87 7.87 61.52
CA ASP A 572 2.24 7.74 60.99
C ASP A 572 2.94 6.45 61.48
N ILE A 573 3.61 5.72 60.58
CA ILE A 573 4.80 4.90 60.89
C ILE A 573 5.85 5.00 59.78
N SER A 574 6.95 5.69 60.04
CA SER A 574 8.21 5.52 59.30
C SER A 574 9.12 4.51 60.00
N SER A 575 9.67 3.50 59.28
CA SER A 575 10.90 2.81 59.70
C SER A 575 11.60 1.98 58.59
N THR A 576 12.69 2.54 58.07
CA THR A 576 14.00 1.89 57.81
C THR A 576 14.15 0.57 57.00
N ILE A 577 14.89 0.71 55.89
CA ILE A 577 16.14 -0.03 55.53
C ILE A 577 16.11 -1.57 55.47
N ASP A 578 16.34 -2.11 54.27
CA ASP A 578 17.56 -2.92 54.04
C ASP A 578 18.18 -2.57 52.67
N THR A 579 19.51 -2.57 52.58
CA THR A 579 20.27 -2.11 51.39
C THR A 579 21.59 -2.88 51.21
N SER A 580 21.52 -4.17 50.87
CA SER A 580 22.61 -4.85 50.15
C SER A 580 22.20 -6.20 49.56
N PHE A 581 22.35 -6.36 48.25
CA PHE A 581 22.90 -7.57 47.66
C PHE A 581 23.81 -7.18 46.50
N GLU A 582 24.96 -7.83 46.39
CA GLU A 582 26.07 -7.37 45.55
C GLU A 582 25.88 -7.75 44.08
N THR A 583 25.62 -6.78 43.20
CA THR A 583 25.91 -6.93 41.77
C THR A 583 27.41 -6.75 41.54
N GLY A 584 28.14 -7.85 41.57
CA GLY A 584 29.54 -7.93 41.13
C GLY A 584 29.69 -7.79 39.60
N GLU A 585 29.06 -6.79 38.99
CA GLU A 585 29.13 -6.56 37.55
C GLU A 585 30.43 -5.85 37.16
N LEU A 586 31.15 -6.48 36.25
CA LEU A 586 32.29 -5.87 35.57
C LEU A 586 31.81 -4.68 34.73
N ASN A 587 32.49 -3.54 34.85
CA ASN A 587 32.20 -2.32 34.08
C ASN A 587 32.54 -2.50 32.59
N PHE A 588 31.73 -3.29 31.87
CA PHE A 588 31.74 -3.35 30.41
C PHE A 588 30.96 -2.15 29.85
N ARG A 589 31.65 -1.01 29.76
CA ARG A 589 31.30 -0.01 28.75
C ARG A 589 31.29 -0.73 27.39
N SER A 590 30.16 -0.67 26.71
CA SER A 590 29.90 -1.47 25.52
C SER A 590 29.38 -0.59 24.40
N ASN A 591 29.73 -0.94 23.16
CA ASN A 591 29.36 -0.17 21.98
C ASN A 591 28.17 -0.83 21.28
N ILE A 592 27.08 -0.08 21.09
CA ILE A 592 25.90 -0.55 20.37
C ILE A 592 26.07 -0.25 18.88
N ILE A 593 25.95 -1.27 18.05
CA ILE A 593 25.92 -1.14 16.59
C ILE A 593 24.47 -1.32 16.14
N LEU A 594 23.88 -0.26 15.58
CA LEU A 594 22.51 -0.30 15.03
C LEU A 594 22.43 -1.20 13.78
N ALA A 595 21.22 -1.71 13.50
CA ALA A 595 20.93 -2.45 12.27
C ALA A 595 21.15 -1.64 10.98
N SER A 596 21.09 -0.30 11.07
CA SER A 596 21.34 0.61 9.95
C SER A 596 22.82 0.69 9.52
N ASN A 597 23.71 -0.08 10.13
CA ASN A 597 25.14 -0.06 9.84
C ASN A 597 25.47 -0.75 8.50
N ASN A 598 26.11 -0.02 7.58
CA ASN A 598 26.47 -0.51 6.24
C ASN A 598 27.41 -1.73 6.22
N ASN A 599 28.07 -2.06 7.33
CA ASN A 599 28.95 -3.24 7.44
C ASN A 599 28.19 -4.54 7.79
N ILE A 600 26.87 -4.54 7.62
CA ILE A 600 25.96 -5.68 7.84
C ILE A 600 25.37 -6.10 6.48
N ASN A 601 25.74 -7.29 6.00
CA ASN A 601 25.17 -7.88 4.78
C ASN A 601 23.88 -8.64 5.13
N TYR A 602 22.75 -8.24 4.54
CA TYR A 602 21.45 -8.88 4.73
C TYR A 602 21.20 -9.93 3.64
N ILE A 603 21.14 -11.20 4.02
CA ILE A 603 20.95 -12.37 3.15
C ILE A 603 19.47 -12.79 3.18
N GLY A 604 18.89 -13.21 2.06
CA GLY A 604 17.45 -13.44 1.94
C GLY A 604 16.64 -12.15 1.79
N ARG A 605 15.32 -12.22 1.97
CA ARG A 605 14.44 -11.05 1.84
C ARG A 605 14.21 -10.39 3.21
N TRP A 606 14.51 -9.10 3.29
CA TRP A 606 14.31 -8.26 4.45
C TRP A 606 13.48 -7.04 4.08
N ASN A 607 12.53 -6.68 4.93
CA ASN A 607 11.91 -5.36 4.89
C ASN A 607 12.83 -4.39 5.64
N ARG A 608 13.45 -3.48 4.88
CA ARG A 608 14.39 -2.47 5.40
C ARG A 608 13.82 -1.04 5.32
N SER A 609 12.49 -0.90 5.26
CA SER A 609 11.81 0.41 5.23
C SER A 609 12.02 1.20 6.53
N ASP A 610 12.09 0.52 7.68
CA ASP A 610 12.85 0.99 8.83
C ASP A 610 14.26 0.37 8.80
N LEU A 611 15.28 1.22 8.67
CA LEU A 611 16.69 0.80 8.68
C LEU A 611 17.21 0.44 10.08
N GLN A 612 16.53 0.86 11.16
CA GLN A 612 16.92 0.57 12.55
C GLN A 612 16.25 -0.70 13.10
N ASN A 613 15.05 -1.03 12.61
CA ASN A 613 14.31 -2.23 12.98
C ASN A 613 13.95 -3.10 11.73
N PRO A 614 14.90 -3.47 10.85
CA PRO A 614 14.59 -4.27 9.68
C PRO A 614 14.02 -5.64 10.06
N THR A 615 12.97 -6.06 9.34
CA THR A 615 12.20 -7.28 9.63
C THR A 615 12.31 -8.34 8.54
N THR A 616 11.99 -9.58 8.88
CA THR A 616 11.73 -10.65 7.90
C THR A 616 10.73 -11.69 8.42
N GLY A 617 10.09 -12.41 7.50
CA GLY A 617 9.26 -13.60 7.77
C GLY A 617 9.72 -14.88 7.04
N TRP A 618 10.76 -14.82 6.20
CA TRP A 618 11.21 -15.96 5.38
C TRP A 618 12.29 -16.79 6.07
N GLY A 619 12.17 -18.12 6.03
CA GLY A 619 13.19 -19.05 6.55
C GLY A 619 14.50 -18.96 5.77
N ALA A 620 15.63 -19.21 6.45
CA ALA A 620 16.99 -19.05 5.92
C ALA A 620 17.36 -17.64 5.44
N THR A 621 16.54 -16.63 5.73
CA THR A 621 16.95 -15.24 5.77
C THR A 621 17.94 -15.03 6.92
N GLY A 622 18.93 -14.15 6.75
CA GLY A 622 19.99 -13.97 7.75
C GLY A 622 20.86 -12.75 7.55
N ILE A 623 21.88 -12.66 8.39
CA ILE A 623 22.83 -11.56 8.50
C ILE A 623 24.25 -12.12 8.50
N LYS A 624 25.16 -11.43 7.80
CA LYS A 624 26.60 -11.62 7.95
C LYS A 624 27.27 -10.30 8.28
N ALA A 625 28.15 -10.30 9.27
CA ALA A 625 28.94 -9.13 9.63
C ALA A 625 30.33 -9.53 10.10
N LYS A 626 31.25 -8.55 10.10
CA LYS A 626 32.64 -8.72 10.52
C LYS A 626 32.94 -7.71 11.60
N PHE A 627 33.43 -8.15 12.75
CA PHE A 627 33.62 -7.32 13.93
C PHE A 627 35.05 -7.38 14.46
N THR A 628 35.35 -6.46 15.38
CA THR A 628 36.56 -6.49 16.20
C THR A 628 36.21 -6.76 17.67
N GLY A 629 37.08 -7.40 18.44
CA GLY A 629 36.95 -7.52 19.89
C GLY A 629 37.05 -8.94 20.43
N THR A 630 36.48 -9.13 21.62
CA THR A 630 36.48 -10.36 22.43
C THR A 630 35.07 -10.91 22.68
N SER A 631 34.04 -10.11 22.46
CA SER A 631 32.63 -10.51 22.58
C SER A 631 31.74 -9.94 21.49
N ILE A 632 30.58 -10.58 21.29
CA ILE A 632 29.46 -10.06 20.49
C ILE A 632 28.14 -10.55 21.08
N THR A 633 27.20 -9.62 21.23
CA THR A 633 25.81 -9.84 21.66
C THR A 633 24.88 -9.38 20.54
N VAL A 634 23.76 -10.08 20.31
CA VAL A 634 22.72 -9.65 19.36
C VAL A 634 21.55 -8.97 20.08
N LEU A 635 20.94 -7.99 19.41
CA LEU A 635 19.65 -7.41 19.76
C LEU A 635 18.62 -7.86 18.73
N LEU A 636 17.67 -8.69 19.14
CA LEU A 636 16.73 -9.40 18.27
C LEU A 636 15.41 -9.60 18.99
N ASP A 637 14.35 -9.03 18.46
CA ASP A 637 12.99 -9.04 19.02
C ASP A 637 12.12 -9.98 18.16
N ASP A 638 11.86 -11.18 18.68
CA ASP A 638 11.44 -12.35 17.91
C ASP A 638 10.95 -13.51 18.80
N ASP A 639 10.02 -14.34 18.30
CA ASP A 639 9.58 -15.62 18.92
C ASP A 639 10.01 -16.88 18.13
N ASN A 640 10.69 -16.69 17.00
CA ASN A 640 11.27 -17.74 16.16
C ASN A 640 12.62 -18.25 16.71
N ARG A 641 13.25 -19.19 16.01
CA ARG A 641 14.60 -19.72 16.32
C ARG A 641 15.61 -19.35 15.26
N TRP A 642 16.86 -19.27 15.68
CA TRP A 642 18.00 -18.88 14.85
C TRP A 642 19.15 -19.88 14.99
N ASP A 643 19.91 -20.05 13.93
CA ASP A 643 21.25 -20.64 13.98
C ASP A 643 22.27 -19.50 13.85
N TYR A 644 23.35 -19.55 14.61
CA TYR A 644 24.46 -18.62 14.46
C TYR A 644 25.82 -19.33 14.53
N ARG A 645 26.86 -18.70 14.01
CA ARG A 645 28.24 -19.18 14.17
C ARG A 645 29.25 -18.05 14.10
N ILE A 646 30.35 -18.24 14.84
CA ILE A 646 31.49 -17.32 14.88
C ILE A 646 32.66 -17.93 14.09
N ASN A 647 33.36 -17.11 13.31
CA ASN A 647 34.57 -17.50 12.56
C ASN A 647 34.39 -18.74 11.65
N GLY A 648 33.18 -18.95 11.13
CA GLY A 648 32.85 -20.08 10.25
C GLY A 648 32.76 -21.45 10.93
N GLY A 649 32.71 -21.50 12.27
CA GLY A 649 32.62 -22.75 13.06
C GLY A 649 31.29 -23.51 12.94
N GLU A 650 31.00 -24.33 13.95
CA GLU A 650 29.74 -25.07 14.02
C GLU A 650 28.53 -24.14 14.22
N TRP A 651 27.38 -24.55 13.70
CA TRP A 651 26.11 -23.83 13.89
C TRP A 651 25.56 -24.08 15.29
N LEU A 652 25.49 -23.01 16.08
CA LEU A 652 24.91 -22.95 17.41
C LEU A 652 23.46 -22.49 17.35
N TYR A 653 22.61 -23.11 18.15
CA TYR A 653 21.19 -22.78 18.27
C TYR A 653 20.99 -21.53 19.16
N LEU A 654 20.08 -20.66 18.74
CA LEU A 654 19.59 -19.51 19.50
C LEU A 654 18.06 -19.56 19.58
N ASN A 655 17.56 -19.53 20.82
CA ASN A 655 16.21 -19.09 21.12
C ASN A 655 16.33 -17.65 21.70
N PRO A 656 15.87 -16.60 20.98
CA PRO A 656 16.08 -15.21 21.39
C PRO A 656 15.43 -14.87 22.73
N THR A 657 16.04 -13.93 23.45
CA THR A 657 15.51 -13.33 24.69
C THR A 657 15.44 -11.80 24.62
N GLY A 658 15.70 -11.21 23.44
CA GLY A 658 15.84 -9.78 23.22
C GLY A 658 17.29 -9.29 23.22
N ARG A 659 18.18 -9.92 24.01
CA ARG A 659 19.59 -9.53 24.16
C ARG A 659 20.49 -10.73 24.50
N ASP A 660 20.98 -11.40 23.47
CA ASP A 660 21.64 -12.71 23.60
C ASP A 660 23.14 -12.65 23.28
N ILE A 661 23.98 -13.13 24.20
CA ILE A 661 25.44 -13.17 24.01
C ILE A 661 25.77 -14.34 23.07
N LEU A 662 26.16 -14.03 21.83
CA LEU A 662 26.54 -15.03 20.83
C LEU A 662 27.98 -15.53 21.05
N ALA A 663 28.89 -14.67 21.53
CA ALA A 663 30.20 -15.10 22.00
C ALA A 663 30.82 -14.13 23.01
N ASN A 664 31.71 -14.68 23.84
CA ASN A 664 32.58 -13.96 24.76
C ASN A 664 33.93 -14.69 24.87
N ASN A 665 34.91 -14.08 25.53
CA ASN A 665 36.25 -14.64 25.73
C ASN A 665 36.99 -15.05 24.44
N LEU A 666 36.65 -14.44 23.30
CA LEU A 666 37.40 -14.60 22.05
C LEU A 666 38.77 -13.92 22.16
N VAL A 667 39.72 -14.36 21.33
CA VAL A 667 41.06 -13.74 21.26
C VAL A 667 40.96 -12.38 20.57
N ASP A 668 41.21 -11.30 21.31
CA ASP A 668 41.06 -9.91 20.83
C ASP A 668 41.68 -9.70 19.45
N GLY A 669 40.82 -9.47 18.46
CA GLY A 669 41.19 -9.49 17.06
C GLY A 669 40.00 -9.12 16.17
N SER A 670 39.94 -9.71 14.96
CA SER A 670 38.79 -9.59 14.07
C SER A 670 38.14 -10.94 13.86
N HIS A 671 36.81 -10.94 13.82
CA HIS A 671 35.95 -12.12 13.79
C HIS A 671 34.78 -11.93 12.82
N THR A 672 34.21 -13.03 12.34
CA THR A 672 32.96 -13.02 11.57
C THR A 672 31.81 -13.59 12.39
N ILE A 673 30.61 -13.05 12.16
CA ILE A 673 29.32 -13.59 12.62
C ILE A 673 28.46 -13.91 11.40
N GLU A 674 27.89 -15.12 11.38
CA GLU A 674 26.75 -15.48 10.53
C GLU A 674 25.58 -15.84 11.43
N LEU A 675 24.39 -15.31 11.14
CA LEU A 675 23.17 -15.44 11.96
C LEU A 675 21.97 -15.63 11.02
N PHE A 676 21.22 -16.72 11.12
CA PHE A 676 20.18 -17.11 10.16
C PHE A 676 18.90 -17.65 10.81
N ARG A 677 17.73 -17.19 10.34
CA ARG A 677 16.40 -17.61 10.81
C ARG A 677 16.15 -19.07 10.41
N ARG A 678 15.72 -19.89 11.37
CA ARG A 678 15.43 -21.32 11.17
C ARG A 678 14.01 -21.55 10.64
N ASN A 679 13.05 -20.71 11.02
CA ASN A 679 11.63 -20.95 10.76
C ASN A 679 11.09 -20.16 9.55
N GLU A 680 10.18 -20.79 8.80
CA GLU A 680 9.27 -20.11 7.87
C GLU A 680 8.09 -19.49 8.64
N GLY A 681 7.68 -18.26 8.29
CA GLY A 681 6.43 -17.67 8.76
C GLY A 681 6.25 -17.62 10.27
N GLY A 682 5.02 -17.42 10.74
CA GLY A 682 4.74 -17.12 12.14
C GLY A 682 4.75 -15.61 12.37
N THR A 683 5.50 -15.13 13.36
CA THR A 683 5.76 -13.69 13.54
C THR A 683 6.91 -13.20 12.66
N LEU A 684 7.01 -11.87 12.51
CA LEU A 684 8.19 -11.23 11.92
C LEU A 684 9.34 -11.17 12.94
N SER A 685 10.54 -11.51 12.50
CA SER A 685 11.77 -11.30 13.28
C SER A 685 12.22 -9.86 13.12
N THR A 686 12.49 -9.14 14.21
CA THR A 686 12.99 -7.76 14.15
C THR A 686 14.44 -7.67 14.65
N PHE A 687 15.40 -7.49 13.74
CA PHE A 687 16.81 -7.35 14.11
C PHE A 687 17.14 -5.89 14.44
N LYS A 688 17.61 -5.64 15.67
CA LYS A 688 17.85 -4.29 16.21
C LYS A 688 19.34 -3.93 16.30
N GLY A 689 20.23 -4.89 16.05
CA GLY A 689 21.67 -4.66 15.95
C GLY A 689 22.54 -5.63 16.75
N PHE A 690 23.77 -5.19 17.06
CA PHE A 690 24.73 -5.91 17.88
C PHE A 690 25.26 -5.04 19.02
N ILE A 691 25.86 -5.66 20.04
CA ILE A 691 26.67 -4.99 21.06
C ILE A 691 28.06 -5.62 21.09
N LEU A 692 29.09 -4.78 21.11
CA LEU A 692 30.52 -5.13 21.14
C LEU A 692 31.21 -4.48 22.37
N ASP A 693 32.47 -4.83 22.61
CA ASP A 693 33.28 -4.24 23.69
C ASP A 693 33.55 -2.72 23.48
N GLU A 694 34.06 -2.01 24.49
CA GLU A 694 34.34 -0.56 24.40
C GLU A 694 35.26 -0.23 23.22
N ASN A 695 34.87 0.75 22.40
CA ASN A 695 35.59 1.20 21.20
C ASN A 695 35.81 0.11 20.13
N ARG A 696 35.01 -0.97 20.13
CA ARG A 696 35.00 -1.98 19.06
C ARG A 696 33.90 -1.69 18.03
N ILE A 697 34.17 -2.06 16.78
CA ILE A 697 33.32 -1.74 15.63
C ILE A 697 33.02 -2.98 14.77
N LEU A 698 32.02 -2.87 13.89
CA LEU A 698 31.99 -3.64 12.66
C LEU A 698 32.99 -3.04 11.67
N VAL A 699 33.71 -3.91 10.97
CA VAL A 699 34.61 -3.57 9.85
C VAL A 699 34.02 -4.05 8.54
N GLU A 700 34.57 -3.59 7.42
CA GLU A 700 34.16 -3.98 6.06
C GLU A 700 33.83 -5.49 5.97
N PRO A 701 32.61 -5.87 5.56
CA PRO A 701 32.21 -7.26 5.48
C PRO A 701 32.95 -7.93 4.30
N ASP A 702 32.97 -9.27 4.30
CA ASP A 702 33.46 -9.99 3.13
C ASP A 702 32.48 -9.76 1.95
N PRO A 703 32.97 -9.57 0.70
CA PRO A 703 32.11 -9.24 -0.44
C PRO A 703 30.97 -10.25 -0.65
N ARG A 704 29.78 -9.76 -1.02
CA ARG A 704 28.68 -10.62 -1.46
C ARG A 704 29.13 -11.44 -2.69
N SER A 705 28.56 -12.63 -2.86
CA SER A 705 28.81 -13.38 -4.09
C SER A 705 28.09 -12.75 -5.26
N ASN A 706 28.73 -12.75 -6.42
CA ASN A 706 28.10 -12.39 -7.69
C ASN A 706 27.12 -13.48 -8.18
N ARG A 707 27.17 -14.69 -7.61
CA ARG A 707 26.23 -15.79 -7.92
C ARG A 707 24.97 -15.62 -7.08
N LYS A 708 23.80 -15.57 -7.70
CA LYS A 708 22.47 -15.40 -7.07
C LYS A 708 21.55 -16.57 -7.38
N ILE A 709 20.99 -17.22 -6.36
CA ILE A 709 19.99 -18.29 -6.50
C ILE A 709 18.69 -17.93 -5.77
N ILE A 710 17.53 -18.09 -6.43
CA ILE A 710 16.24 -18.15 -5.75
C ILE A 710 15.80 -19.61 -5.67
N PHE A 711 15.51 -20.08 -4.46
CA PHE A 711 14.87 -21.38 -4.23
C PHE A 711 13.38 -21.17 -3.95
N ILE A 712 12.54 -21.95 -4.61
CA ILE A 712 11.08 -21.81 -4.64
C ILE A 712 10.49 -23.18 -4.31
N GLY A 713 9.69 -23.32 -3.25
CA GLY A 713 9.16 -24.64 -2.89
C GLY A 713 8.21 -24.72 -1.68
N ASP A 714 8.03 -25.94 -1.20
CA ASP A 714 7.12 -26.30 -0.11
C ASP A 714 7.84 -26.53 1.24
N SER A 715 7.19 -27.23 2.16
CA SER A 715 7.69 -27.66 3.48
C SER A 715 9.06 -28.35 3.43
N ILE A 716 9.36 -29.07 2.35
CA ILE A 716 10.65 -29.75 2.14
C ILE A 716 11.78 -28.72 1.98
N SER A 717 11.48 -27.58 1.34
CA SER A 717 12.43 -26.48 1.12
C SER A 717 12.53 -25.55 2.32
N ALA A 718 11.45 -25.40 3.09
CA ALA A 718 11.43 -24.67 4.35
C ALA A 718 12.09 -25.41 5.53
N GLY A 719 12.43 -26.69 5.38
CA GLY A 719 13.07 -27.48 6.45
C GLY A 719 12.11 -27.86 7.57
N TYR A 720 10.81 -28.02 7.27
CA TYR A 720 9.78 -28.51 8.19
C TYR A 720 10.26 -29.74 8.96
N GLY A 721 10.30 -29.64 10.28
CA GLY A 721 10.70 -30.73 11.19
C GLY A 721 12.09 -31.33 11.00
N CYS A 722 12.98 -30.73 10.19
CA CYS A 722 14.15 -31.46 9.68
C CYS A 722 15.22 -31.81 10.73
N GLU A 723 15.22 -31.18 11.93
CA GLU A 723 16.07 -31.56 13.07
C GLU A 723 15.34 -32.46 14.10
N CYS A 724 14.33 -33.22 13.68
CA CYS A 724 13.49 -34.00 14.62
C CYS A 724 14.23 -35.09 15.42
N ASN A 725 15.44 -35.50 15.03
CA ASN A 725 16.26 -36.42 15.83
C ASN A 725 16.94 -35.71 17.02
N LEU A 726 17.20 -34.40 16.90
CA LEU A 726 17.83 -33.58 17.94
C LEU A 726 16.79 -33.07 18.96
N TRP A 727 15.63 -32.63 18.48
CA TRP A 727 14.58 -31.99 19.29
C TRP A 727 13.36 -32.87 19.54
N GLY A 728 13.29 -34.04 18.91
CA GLY A 728 12.12 -34.90 18.89
C GLY A 728 11.08 -34.45 17.85
N GLY A 729 9.92 -35.13 17.88
CA GLY A 729 8.77 -34.78 17.05
C GLY A 729 8.70 -35.44 15.67
N CYS A 730 9.59 -36.37 15.30
CA CYS A 730 9.56 -37.03 13.97
C CYS A 730 8.19 -37.66 13.62
N ASN A 731 7.44 -38.14 14.62
CA ASN A 731 6.09 -38.71 14.50
C ASN A 731 4.96 -37.74 14.89
N LEU A 732 5.29 -36.49 15.25
CA LEU A 732 4.36 -35.49 15.80
C LEU A 732 4.26 -34.22 14.94
N GLY A 733 5.19 -34.01 13.99
CA GLY A 733 5.22 -32.86 13.11
C GLY A 733 6.20 -31.77 13.54
N PRO A 734 5.97 -30.52 13.13
CA PRO A 734 6.90 -29.42 13.27
C PRO A 734 6.78 -28.73 14.64
N THR A 735 7.88 -28.15 15.08
CA THR A 735 7.96 -27.13 16.12
C THR A 735 8.91 -26.03 15.64
N ASN A 736 8.87 -24.85 16.28
CA ASN A 736 9.85 -23.79 16.02
C ASN A 736 11.29 -24.29 16.28
N ASP A 737 11.45 -25.22 17.24
CA ASP A 737 12.74 -25.77 17.62
C ASP A 737 13.24 -26.80 16.59
N ASN A 738 12.39 -27.70 16.08
CA ASN A 738 12.83 -28.80 15.19
C ASN A 738 12.82 -28.46 13.68
N SER A 739 12.19 -27.35 13.26
CA SER A 739 12.17 -26.92 11.86
C SER A 739 13.34 -25.98 11.54
N ASN A 740 14.08 -26.24 10.46
CA ASN A 740 15.30 -25.49 10.17
C ASN A 740 15.61 -25.30 8.66
N ALA A 741 15.08 -24.23 8.08
CA ALA A 741 15.41 -23.74 6.75
C ALA A 741 16.92 -23.46 6.56
N ASN A 742 17.63 -22.99 7.60
CA ASN A 742 19.06 -22.68 7.54
C ASN A 742 19.93 -23.93 7.27
N LYS A 743 19.49 -25.11 7.71
CA LYS A 743 20.11 -26.42 7.41
C LYS A 743 19.34 -27.25 6.38
N ALA A 744 18.18 -26.79 5.89
CA ALA A 744 17.48 -27.44 4.78
C ALA A 744 18.33 -27.44 3.49
N TRP A 745 17.93 -28.28 2.53
CA TRP A 745 18.66 -28.43 1.27
C TRP A 745 18.92 -27.11 0.50
N PRO A 746 18.04 -26.07 0.48
CA PRO A 746 18.30 -24.84 -0.28
C PRO A 746 19.52 -24.07 0.25
N ALA A 747 19.53 -23.76 1.55
CA ALA A 747 20.60 -22.99 2.19
C ALA A 747 21.91 -23.78 2.29
N ARG A 748 21.87 -25.12 2.23
CA ARG A 748 23.07 -25.95 2.01
C ARG A 748 23.59 -25.82 0.56
N THR A 749 22.70 -25.92 -0.42
CA THR A 749 23.04 -25.83 -1.86
C THR A 749 23.63 -24.48 -2.24
N ALA A 750 23.08 -23.38 -1.70
CA ALA A 750 23.62 -22.03 -1.90
C ALA A 750 25.07 -21.91 -1.40
N ARG A 751 25.38 -22.48 -0.24
CA ARG A 751 26.73 -22.46 0.34
C ARG A 751 27.72 -23.31 -0.45
N LEU A 752 27.29 -24.49 -0.94
CA LEU A 752 28.10 -25.31 -1.85
C LEU A 752 28.40 -24.58 -3.16
N SER A 753 27.42 -23.83 -3.67
CA SER A 753 27.53 -23.03 -4.90
C SER A 753 28.37 -21.74 -4.72
N ASN A 754 28.74 -21.39 -3.49
CA ASN A 754 29.22 -20.07 -3.10
C ASN A 754 28.32 -18.94 -3.65
N ALA A 755 27.01 -19.03 -3.41
CA ALA A 755 26.01 -18.08 -3.89
C ALA A 755 25.36 -17.29 -2.75
N ASP A 756 24.97 -16.06 -3.07
CA ASP A 756 23.95 -15.32 -2.35
C ASP A 756 22.55 -15.85 -2.74
N PHE A 757 21.58 -15.80 -1.84
CA PHE A 757 20.34 -16.57 -2.04
C PHE A 757 19.10 -16.04 -1.34
N GLN A 758 17.94 -16.45 -1.86
CA GLN A 758 16.62 -16.32 -1.25
C GLN A 758 15.96 -17.70 -1.16
N VAL A 759 15.22 -17.98 -0.08
CA VAL A 759 14.40 -19.20 0.06
C VAL A 759 12.95 -18.78 0.24
N ILE A 760 12.18 -18.90 -0.85
CA ILE A 760 10.77 -18.57 -0.93
C ILE A 760 10.01 -19.89 -0.82
N ALA A 761 9.84 -20.38 0.41
CA ALA A 761 9.27 -21.69 0.70
C ALA A 761 8.16 -21.60 1.75
N ARG A 762 7.06 -22.32 1.51
CA ARG A 762 5.90 -22.35 2.41
C ARG A 762 5.33 -23.76 2.58
N SER A 763 5.24 -24.23 3.81
CA SER A 763 4.60 -25.50 4.18
C SER A 763 3.16 -25.60 3.69
N GLY A 764 2.80 -26.77 3.18
CA GLY A 764 1.48 -27.05 2.60
C GLY A 764 1.19 -26.38 1.26
N ALA A 765 1.97 -25.38 0.82
CA ALA A 765 1.74 -24.69 -0.45
C ALA A 765 2.06 -25.58 -1.66
N GLY A 766 1.27 -25.43 -2.71
CA GLY A 766 1.53 -26.01 -4.03
C GLY A 766 1.73 -24.93 -5.10
N LEU A 767 1.81 -25.36 -6.35
CA LEU A 767 1.83 -24.49 -7.53
C LEU A 767 0.43 -24.09 -7.97
N PHE A 768 -0.48 -25.07 -8.06
CA PHE A 768 -1.88 -24.92 -8.47
C PHE A 768 -2.84 -25.06 -7.28
N MET A 769 -2.50 -25.89 -6.29
CA MET A 769 -3.31 -26.05 -5.09
C MET A 769 -2.50 -26.50 -3.87
N ASN A 770 -2.88 -26.02 -2.69
CA ASN A 770 -2.27 -26.45 -1.43
C ASN A 770 -2.62 -27.92 -1.07
N GLY A 771 -2.07 -28.43 0.03
CA GLY A 771 -2.32 -29.79 0.50
C GLY A 771 -3.79 -30.09 0.85
N ALA A 772 -4.57 -29.07 1.20
CA ALA A 772 -6.02 -29.17 1.44
C ALA A 772 -6.87 -29.03 0.16
N GLY A 773 -6.26 -28.67 -0.98
CA GLY A 773 -6.94 -28.47 -2.27
C GLY A 773 -7.39 -27.02 -2.54
N ASP A 774 -7.00 -26.06 -1.71
CA ASP A 774 -7.30 -24.64 -1.94
C ASP A 774 -6.40 -24.06 -3.04
N LEU A 775 -7.02 -23.32 -3.97
CA LEU A 775 -6.37 -22.66 -5.11
C LEU A 775 -5.85 -21.26 -4.74
N ASN A 776 -6.32 -20.69 -3.62
CA ASN A 776 -6.00 -19.34 -3.17
C ASN A 776 -4.80 -19.31 -2.19
N ASP A 777 -4.22 -20.46 -1.90
CA ASP A 777 -3.19 -20.69 -0.87
C ASP A 777 -1.87 -21.24 -1.48
N VAL A 778 -1.52 -20.73 -2.66
CA VAL A 778 -0.47 -21.30 -3.54
C VAL A 778 0.77 -20.43 -3.60
N LEU A 779 1.95 -21.04 -3.80
CA LEU A 779 3.23 -20.33 -3.71
C LEU A 779 3.38 -19.15 -4.70
N PRO A 780 2.81 -19.16 -5.92
CA PRO A 780 2.82 -17.98 -6.80
C PRO A 780 2.20 -16.70 -6.19
N ILE A 781 1.29 -16.82 -5.21
CA ILE A 781 0.71 -15.68 -4.47
C ILE A 781 1.69 -15.13 -3.43
N TYR A 782 2.59 -15.97 -2.93
CA TYR A 782 3.63 -15.60 -1.97
C TYR A 782 4.94 -15.15 -2.63
N TYR A 783 5.15 -15.47 -3.91
CA TYR A 783 6.40 -15.20 -4.64
C TYR A 783 6.82 -13.72 -4.66
N ASN A 784 5.87 -12.78 -4.66
CA ASN A 784 6.16 -11.34 -4.66
C ASN A 784 6.24 -10.69 -3.27
N GLN A 785 6.19 -11.45 -2.17
CA GLN A 785 6.15 -10.89 -0.81
C GLN A 785 7.55 -10.66 -0.24
N THR A 786 7.78 -9.49 0.37
CA THR A 786 9.05 -9.19 1.06
C THR A 786 9.22 -10.10 2.27
N GLU A 787 8.14 -10.41 2.97
CA GLU A 787 8.13 -11.16 4.21
C GLU A 787 6.94 -12.14 4.18
N PHE A 788 7.13 -13.41 4.55
CA PHE A 788 5.97 -14.29 4.71
C PHE A 788 5.24 -13.95 6.02
N ALA A 789 4.21 -13.11 5.91
CA ALA A 789 3.36 -12.66 7.01
C ALA A 789 1.88 -12.61 6.60
N TRP A 790 0.99 -12.84 7.58
CA TRP A 790 -0.47 -12.87 7.34
C TRP A 790 -1.10 -11.49 7.13
N TYR A 791 -0.39 -10.41 7.47
CA TYR A 791 -0.85 -9.03 7.32
C TYR A 791 0.31 -8.17 6.79
N ASN A 792 0.00 -7.33 5.80
CA ASN A 792 0.93 -6.37 5.16
C ASN A 792 2.37 -6.92 4.89
N PRO A 793 2.53 -8.02 4.15
CA PRO A 793 3.83 -8.70 3.93
C PRO A 793 4.88 -7.93 3.08
N GLY A 794 4.57 -6.69 2.70
CA GLY A 794 5.30 -5.94 1.69
C GLY A 794 5.22 -6.54 0.28
N ILE A 795 5.57 -5.74 -0.73
CA ILE A 795 5.89 -6.25 -2.07
C ILE A 795 7.41 -6.21 -2.21
N TRP A 796 8.00 -7.33 -2.61
CA TRP A 796 9.43 -7.45 -2.82
C TRP A 796 9.85 -6.55 -4.00
N ASP A 797 10.77 -5.64 -3.71
CA ASP A 797 11.43 -4.86 -4.74
C ASP A 797 12.49 -5.72 -5.44
N PHE A 798 12.21 -6.09 -6.69
CA PHE A 798 13.10 -6.92 -7.50
C PHE A 798 14.36 -6.16 -7.95
N ASP A 799 14.35 -4.83 -7.90
CA ASP A 799 15.49 -3.98 -8.20
C ASP A 799 16.46 -3.92 -6.99
N PHE A 800 15.98 -4.27 -5.78
CA PHE A 800 16.72 -4.25 -4.51
C PHE A 800 17.24 -5.64 -4.09
N TRP A 801 18.26 -6.17 -4.77
CA TRP A 801 19.12 -7.25 -4.24
C TRP A 801 20.49 -6.70 -3.81
N GLU A 802 20.47 -5.75 -2.86
CA GLU A 802 21.60 -5.20 -2.10
C GLU A 802 22.97 -5.02 -2.82
N ASN A 803 22.98 -4.37 -3.99
CA ASN A 803 24.08 -3.47 -4.36
C ASN A 803 23.62 -2.41 -5.38
N PRO A 804 23.70 -1.09 -5.08
CA PRO A 804 23.25 -0.01 -5.99
C PRO A 804 24.21 0.29 -7.16
N SER A 805 25.15 -0.61 -7.50
CA SER A 805 26.27 -0.33 -8.43
C SER A 805 26.32 -1.22 -9.69
N VAL A 806 25.36 -2.12 -9.91
CA VAL A 806 25.41 -3.13 -11.00
C VAL A 806 24.08 -3.19 -11.76
N PRO A 807 24.06 -2.93 -13.09
CA PRO A 807 22.83 -2.85 -13.89
C PRO A 807 22.28 -4.21 -14.34
N ASP A 808 22.41 -5.25 -13.51
CA ASP A 808 21.88 -6.60 -13.79
C ASP A 808 21.37 -7.22 -12.47
N GLN A 809 20.11 -6.92 -12.14
CA GLN A 809 19.51 -7.25 -10.85
C GLN A 809 18.96 -8.68 -10.78
N SER A 810 18.85 -9.37 -11.93
CA SER A 810 18.37 -10.75 -12.08
C SER A 810 19.07 -11.75 -11.14
N ALA A 811 18.36 -12.82 -10.78
CA ALA A 811 18.99 -14.06 -10.33
C ALA A 811 19.69 -14.77 -11.51
N ASP A 812 20.77 -15.52 -11.26
CA ASP A 812 21.39 -16.40 -12.27
C ASP A 812 20.60 -17.72 -12.42
N LEU A 813 20.08 -18.22 -11.30
CA LEU A 813 19.42 -19.51 -11.20
C LEU A 813 18.17 -19.42 -10.33
N ILE A 814 17.08 -20.04 -10.80
CA ILE A 814 15.87 -20.26 -10.03
C ILE A 814 15.63 -21.76 -9.96
N VAL A 815 15.48 -22.29 -8.74
CA VAL A 815 15.24 -23.71 -8.48
C VAL A 815 13.85 -23.87 -7.90
N ILE A 816 12.95 -24.50 -8.66
CA ILE A 816 11.56 -24.78 -8.24
C ILE A 816 11.47 -26.25 -7.84
N MET A 817 11.04 -26.52 -6.61
CA MET A 817 10.63 -27.85 -6.18
C MET A 817 9.24 -27.77 -5.55
N LEU A 818 8.23 -28.00 -6.39
CA LEU A 818 6.80 -27.96 -6.09
C LEU A 818 6.11 -29.19 -6.70
N GLY A 819 4.84 -29.40 -6.34
CA GLY A 819 4.05 -30.54 -6.78
C GLY A 819 3.76 -31.55 -5.67
N THR A 820 4.49 -31.51 -4.54
CA THR A 820 4.28 -32.46 -3.43
C THR A 820 2.87 -32.30 -2.89
N ASN A 821 2.50 -31.09 -2.50
CA ASN A 821 1.17 -30.75 -2.01
C ASN A 821 0.12 -30.80 -3.12
N ASP A 822 0.46 -30.46 -4.37
CA ASP A 822 -0.47 -30.51 -5.50
C ASP A 822 -0.97 -31.94 -5.79
N PHE A 823 -0.06 -32.92 -5.81
CA PHE A 823 -0.35 -34.31 -6.18
C PHE A 823 -0.47 -35.29 -5.00
N SER A 824 -0.22 -34.87 -3.76
CA SER A 824 -0.56 -35.66 -2.57
C SER A 824 -2.07 -35.73 -2.36
N THR A 825 -2.63 -36.94 -2.23
CA THR A 825 -4.04 -37.17 -1.87
C THR A 825 -4.27 -37.24 -0.35
N TYR A 826 -3.30 -36.81 0.45
CA TYR A 826 -3.45 -36.71 1.90
C TYR A 826 -4.27 -35.46 2.23
N GLY A 827 -5.51 -35.64 2.66
CA GLY A 827 -6.44 -34.55 3.00
C GLY A 827 -7.34 -34.08 1.86
N LYS A 828 -7.13 -34.52 0.62
CA LYS A 828 -7.95 -34.14 -0.54
C LYS A 828 -8.19 -35.28 -1.54
N THR A 829 -9.27 -35.17 -2.31
CA THR A 829 -9.73 -36.20 -3.27
C THR A 829 -9.38 -35.91 -4.73
N THR A 830 -8.82 -34.74 -5.02
CA THR A 830 -8.44 -34.27 -6.36
C THR A 830 -6.98 -33.86 -6.43
N VAL A 831 -6.42 -33.95 -7.64
CA VAL A 831 -5.09 -33.47 -8.03
C VAL A 831 -5.20 -32.76 -9.38
N PRO A 832 -4.26 -31.87 -9.76
CA PRO A 832 -4.35 -31.15 -11.03
C PRO A 832 -4.46 -32.07 -12.25
N THR A 833 -5.25 -31.67 -13.22
CA THR A 833 -5.18 -32.22 -14.58
C THR A 833 -3.89 -31.77 -15.26
N LYS A 834 -3.55 -32.46 -16.36
CA LYS A 834 -2.40 -32.15 -17.20
C LYS A 834 -2.45 -30.72 -17.77
N PHE A 835 -3.65 -30.22 -18.08
CA PHE A 835 -3.83 -28.87 -18.59
C PHE A 835 -3.59 -27.83 -17.50
N GLU A 836 -4.20 -28.00 -16.32
CA GLU A 836 -4.05 -27.08 -15.19
C GLU A 836 -2.58 -26.96 -14.75
N TRP A 837 -1.88 -28.09 -14.56
CA TRP A 837 -0.46 -28.08 -14.19
C TRP A 837 0.41 -27.40 -15.25
N LYS A 838 0.30 -27.80 -16.52
CA LYS A 838 1.14 -27.23 -17.59
C LYS A 838 0.83 -25.76 -17.85
N SER A 839 -0.43 -25.33 -17.72
CA SER A 839 -0.84 -23.92 -17.82
C SER A 839 -0.22 -23.08 -16.68
N THR A 840 -0.44 -23.47 -15.43
CA THR A 840 0.04 -22.70 -14.27
C THR A 840 1.56 -22.70 -14.17
N MET A 841 2.24 -23.81 -14.48
CA MET A 841 3.70 -23.84 -14.52
C MET A 841 4.27 -22.95 -15.63
N ASN A 842 3.67 -22.93 -16.84
CA ASN A 842 4.11 -22.02 -17.90
C ASN A 842 3.94 -20.54 -17.50
N ASN A 843 2.76 -20.17 -16.97
CA ASN A 843 2.52 -18.78 -16.53
C ASN A 843 3.52 -18.37 -15.43
N PHE A 844 3.83 -19.27 -14.50
CA PHE A 844 4.80 -18.99 -13.44
C PHE A 844 6.25 -18.92 -13.96
N ILE A 845 6.64 -19.79 -14.90
CA ILE A 845 7.93 -19.69 -15.62
C ILE A 845 8.04 -18.35 -16.36
N ASP A 846 7.03 -17.97 -17.13
CA ASP A 846 7.04 -16.72 -17.90
C ASP A 846 7.08 -15.49 -16.97
N ARG A 847 6.40 -15.54 -15.82
CA ARG A 847 6.50 -14.52 -14.77
C ARG A 847 7.90 -14.45 -14.14
N LEU A 848 8.51 -15.59 -13.84
CA LEU A 848 9.87 -15.67 -13.31
C LEU A 848 10.90 -15.15 -14.33
N LYS A 849 10.68 -15.39 -15.63
CA LYS A 849 11.50 -14.84 -16.71
C LYS A 849 11.28 -13.35 -16.98
N LEU A 850 10.08 -12.82 -16.70
CA LEU A 850 9.83 -11.38 -16.77
C LEU A 850 10.60 -10.61 -15.69
N ASP A 851 10.63 -11.14 -14.46
CA ASP A 851 11.33 -10.51 -13.34
C ASP A 851 12.84 -10.84 -13.32
N HIS A 852 13.25 -11.98 -13.92
CA HIS A 852 14.64 -12.46 -13.99
C HIS A 852 15.02 -12.92 -15.41
N PRO A 853 15.19 -11.98 -16.36
CA PRO A 853 15.38 -12.28 -17.79
C PRO A 853 16.65 -13.07 -18.11
N ASN A 854 17.69 -12.96 -17.27
CA ASN A 854 18.96 -13.67 -17.47
C ASN A 854 19.05 -15.03 -16.74
N SER A 855 18.05 -15.38 -15.93
CA SER A 855 18.05 -16.62 -15.14
C SER A 855 17.96 -17.92 -15.96
N LYS A 856 18.64 -18.98 -15.52
CA LYS A 856 18.24 -20.36 -15.81
C LYS A 856 17.21 -20.84 -14.79
N ILE A 857 16.31 -21.74 -15.19
CA ILE A 857 15.25 -22.27 -14.32
C ILE A 857 15.32 -23.80 -14.28
N MET A 858 15.36 -24.37 -13.08
CA MET A 858 15.34 -25.82 -12.84
C MET A 858 14.03 -26.24 -12.16
N LEU A 859 13.25 -27.07 -12.85
CA LEU A 859 12.05 -27.72 -12.35
C LEU A 859 12.42 -29.08 -11.75
N ILE A 860 12.62 -29.15 -10.44
CA ILE A 860 12.84 -30.41 -9.74
C ILE A 860 11.48 -31.08 -9.53
N GLY A 861 11.35 -32.35 -9.94
CA GLY A 861 10.17 -33.16 -9.62
C GLY A 861 10.03 -33.38 -8.11
N THR A 862 8.91 -33.97 -7.67
CA THR A 862 8.76 -34.32 -6.25
C THR A 862 9.81 -35.38 -5.85
N LEU A 863 10.38 -35.30 -4.65
CA LEU A 863 11.43 -36.24 -4.18
C LEU A 863 10.99 -37.72 -4.27
N TYR A 864 9.68 -37.96 -4.17
CA TYR A 864 9.04 -39.27 -4.30
C TYR A 864 8.22 -39.42 -5.58
N GLY A 865 8.59 -38.75 -6.67
CA GLY A 865 7.84 -38.75 -7.94
C GLY A 865 7.41 -40.14 -8.39
N ARG A 866 8.32 -41.13 -8.35
CA ARG A 866 8.02 -42.50 -8.81
C ARG A 866 7.36 -43.39 -7.74
N ALA A 867 7.00 -42.87 -6.57
CA ALA A 867 6.36 -43.63 -5.49
C ALA A 867 4.83 -43.79 -5.68
N THR A 868 4.16 -42.86 -6.35
CA THR A 868 2.74 -42.98 -6.73
C THR A 868 2.51 -42.51 -8.17
N PRO A 869 1.47 -43.00 -8.87
CA PRO A 869 1.11 -42.52 -10.20
C PRO A 869 0.71 -41.03 -10.26
N ASP A 870 0.36 -40.43 -9.12
CA ASP A 870 0.01 -39.03 -9.03
C ASP A 870 1.24 -38.14 -8.83
N LEU A 871 2.15 -38.49 -7.91
CA LEU A 871 3.40 -37.74 -7.69
C LEU A 871 4.31 -37.74 -8.93
N ALA A 872 4.19 -38.76 -9.79
CA ALA A 872 4.94 -38.86 -11.04
C ALA A 872 4.57 -37.76 -12.04
N LYS A 873 3.30 -37.32 -12.04
CA LYS A 873 2.75 -36.33 -12.98
C LYS A 873 3.50 -35.01 -12.93
N ALA A 874 3.93 -34.56 -11.74
CA ALA A 874 4.74 -33.36 -11.60
C ALA A 874 6.01 -33.43 -12.46
N LEU A 875 6.78 -34.53 -12.34
CA LEU A 875 8.00 -34.74 -13.10
C LEU A 875 7.71 -34.97 -14.59
N ASP A 876 6.78 -35.88 -14.91
CA ASP A 876 6.50 -36.27 -16.28
C ASP A 876 5.97 -35.06 -17.09
N TRP A 877 5.11 -34.24 -16.50
CA TRP A 877 4.60 -33.03 -17.15
C TRP A 877 5.61 -31.87 -17.12
N ASN A 878 6.53 -31.79 -16.15
CA ASN A 878 7.66 -30.86 -16.20
C ASN A 878 8.62 -31.20 -17.36
N ASN A 879 8.88 -32.48 -17.61
CA ASN A 879 9.67 -32.92 -18.77
C ASN A 879 8.99 -32.48 -20.08
N GLU A 880 7.68 -32.68 -20.20
CA GLU A 880 6.93 -32.22 -21.36
C GLU A 880 6.88 -30.67 -21.50
N ILE A 881 6.93 -29.90 -20.41
CA ILE A 881 7.00 -28.42 -20.51
C ILE A 881 8.35 -28.00 -21.10
N VAL A 882 9.44 -28.66 -20.72
CA VAL A 882 10.76 -28.40 -21.31
C VAL A 882 10.78 -28.79 -22.80
N GLU A 883 10.20 -29.94 -23.15
CA GLU A 883 10.11 -30.42 -24.53
C GLU A 883 9.21 -29.52 -25.41
N ASP A 884 8.02 -29.13 -24.93
CA ASP A 884 7.09 -28.26 -25.65
C ASP A 884 7.64 -26.85 -25.89
N ARG A 885 8.44 -26.32 -24.95
CA ARG A 885 9.01 -24.96 -25.04
C ARG A 885 10.31 -24.92 -25.85
N GLY A 886 11.18 -25.91 -25.69
CA GLY A 886 12.51 -25.93 -26.33
C GLY A 886 13.50 -24.88 -25.80
N ASP A 887 13.21 -24.26 -24.65
CA ASP A 887 14.03 -23.21 -24.02
C ASP A 887 15.34 -23.79 -23.44
N ASP A 888 16.51 -23.33 -23.92
CA ASP A 888 17.84 -23.82 -23.51
C ASP A 888 18.26 -23.40 -22.09
N TRP A 889 17.52 -22.47 -21.49
CA TRP A 889 17.65 -21.99 -20.12
C TRP A 889 16.71 -22.71 -19.13
N LEU A 890 15.81 -23.59 -19.60
CA LEU A 890 14.85 -24.33 -18.78
C LEU A 890 15.21 -25.83 -18.69
N TYR A 891 15.19 -26.38 -17.48
CA TYR A 891 15.62 -27.75 -17.20
C TYR A 891 14.58 -28.47 -16.32
N SER A 892 14.35 -29.77 -16.55
CA SER A 892 13.52 -30.63 -15.70
C SER A 892 14.37 -31.76 -15.12
N ILE A 893 14.26 -31.99 -13.80
CA ILE A 893 15.21 -32.78 -13.02
C ILE A 893 14.46 -33.87 -12.23
N ASP A 894 14.82 -35.15 -12.41
CA ASP A 894 14.22 -36.30 -11.70
C ASP A 894 15.01 -36.68 -10.43
N PRO A 895 14.65 -36.20 -9.22
CA PRO A 895 15.39 -36.49 -7.99
C PRO A 895 15.51 -37.97 -7.65
N SER A 896 14.57 -38.81 -8.12
CA SER A 896 14.58 -40.25 -7.86
C SER A 896 15.71 -41.00 -8.59
N SER A 897 16.43 -40.32 -9.49
CA SER A 897 17.55 -40.89 -10.27
C SER A 897 18.95 -40.54 -9.75
N TRP A 898 19.09 -39.57 -8.83
CA TRP A 898 20.40 -39.12 -8.31
C TRP A 898 20.49 -39.02 -6.78
N VAL A 899 19.38 -38.99 -6.02
CA VAL A 899 19.42 -38.92 -4.55
C VAL A 899 18.95 -40.22 -3.91
N SER A 900 19.89 -40.95 -3.29
CA SER A 900 19.60 -42.14 -2.49
C SER A 900 19.16 -41.74 -1.08
N ILE A 901 17.87 -41.38 -0.95
CA ILE A 901 17.17 -41.10 0.30
C ILE A 901 16.40 -42.34 0.77
N ASN A 902 16.56 -42.71 2.04
CA ASN A 902 15.87 -43.83 2.68
C ASN A 902 15.50 -43.49 4.14
N PRO A 903 14.21 -43.48 4.53
CA PRO A 903 13.80 -43.28 5.92
C PRO A 903 14.37 -44.31 6.91
N VAL A 904 14.72 -45.52 6.45
CA VAL A 904 15.38 -46.55 7.29
C VAL A 904 16.83 -46.17 7.63
N ASP A 905 17.49 -45.40 6.76
CA ASP A 905 18.88 -44.94 6.94
C ASP A 905 18.96 -43.58 7.66
N GLY A 906 17.83 -43.06 8.17
CA GLY A 906 17.75 -41.80 8.92
C GLY A 906 17.72 -40.54 8.05
N ASP A 907 17.47 -40.67 6.73
CA ASP A 907 17.44 -39.52 5.84
C ASP A 907 16.20 -38.62 5.98
N MET A 908 15.12 -39.14 6.57
CA MET A 908 13.79 -38.56 6.50
C MET A 908 13.06 -38.65 7.84
N MET A 909 12.10 -37.75 8.05
CA MET A 909 11.08 -37.90 9.07
C MET A 909 10.23 -39.16 8.81
N SER A 910 9.59 -39.67 9.85
CA SER A 910 8.75 -40.87 9.76
C SER A 910 7.39 -40.65 9.11
N ASP A 911 7.15 -39.45 8.55
CA ASP A 911 6.07 -39.14 7.61
C ASP A 911 6.39 -39.52 6.14
N TRP A 912 7.60 -40.03 5.86
CA TRP A 912 8.05 -40.42 4.52
C TRP A 912 7.98 -39.27 3.50
N THR A 913 8.07 -38.02 3.95
CA THR A 913 7.90 -36.81 3.11
C THR A 913 9.03 -35.81 3.34
N HIS A 914 9.42 -35.52 4.59
CA HIS A 914 10.34 -34.41 4.91
C HIS A 914 11.79 -34.87 5.19
N PRO A 915 12.83 -34.31 4.51
CA PRO A 915 14.22 -34.72 4.68
C PRO A 915 14.91 -34.16 5.93
N VAL A 916 15.51 -35.05 6.71
CA VAL A 916 16.32 -34.73 7.89
C VAL A 916 17.54 -33.90 7.51
N CYS A 917 17.85 -32.89 8.32
CA CYS A 917 18.88 -31.89 8.07
C CYS A 917 20.00 -31.84 9.13
N ASP A 918 20.06 -32.82 10.03
CA ASP A 918 21.04 -32.89 11.12
C ASP A 918 22.51 -32.82 10.64
N SER A 919 22.83 -33.43 9.49
CA SER A 919 24.21 -33.51 8.97
C SER A 919 24.30 -33.32 7.46
N SER A 920 25.52 -33.39 6.91
CA SER A 920 25.76 -33.46 5.46
C SER A 920 25.42 -34.84 4.85
N SER A 921 25.20 -35.87 5.67
CA SER A 921 24.94 -37.24 5.24
C SER A 921 23.48 -37.69 5.39
N THR A 922 22.59 -36.86 5.95
CA THR A 922 21.13 -37.07 5.97
C THR A 922 20.47 -36.45 4.73
N GLY A 923 19.16 -36.62 4.55
CA GLY A 923 18.45 -36.30 3.30
C GLY A 923 18.68 -34.89 2.77
N SER A 924 18.52 -33.85 3.59
CA SER A 924 18.80 -32.46 3.14
C SER A 924 20.26 -32.22 2.76
N GLY A 925 21.20 -32.94 3.39
CA GLY A 925 22.62 -32.94 3.01
C GLY A 925 22.84 -33.61 1.66
N LYS A 926 22.33 -34.83 1.48
CA LYS A 926 22.40 -35.60 0.22
C LYS A 926 21.82 -34.82 -0.96
N ILE A 927 20.61 -34.27 -0.83
CA ILE A 927 19.97 -33.44 -1.87
C ILE A 927 20.91 -32.31 -2.29
N SER A 928 21.44 -31.55 -1.32
CA SER A 928 22.30 -30.40 -1.64
C SER A 928 23.62 -30.80 -2.33
N SER A 929 24.23 -31.91 -1.93
CA SER A 929 25.49 -32.41 -2.50
C SER A 929 25.31 -32.89 -3.93
N GLU A 930 24.28 -33.71 -4.18
CA GLU A 930 24.03 -34.31 -5.50
C GLU A 930 23.42 -33.30 -6.49
N LEU A 931 22.56 -32.38 -6.02
CA LEU A 931 22.01 -31.30 -6.86
C LEU A 931 23.13 -30.35 -7.31
N TYR A 932 24.03 -29.98 -6.38
CA TYR A 932 25.17 -29.13 -6.71
C TYR A 932 26.11 -29.80 -7.72
N SER A 933 26.52 -31.05 -7.41
CA SER A 933 27.59 -31.73 -8.15
C SER A 933 27.17 -32.20 -9.54
N ASN A 934 25.92 -32.69 -9.69
CA ASN A 934 25.46 -33.31 -10.94
C ASN A 934 24.70 -32.32 -11.85
N TYR A 935 24.15 -31.23 -11.30
CA TYR A 935 23.29 -30.30 -12.06
C TYR A 935 23.75 -28.86 -11.99
N ILE A 936 23.84 -28.24 -10.81
CA ILE A 936 24.11 -26.78 -10.73
C ILE A 936 25.52 -26.44 -11.22
N SER A 937 26.57 -27.09 -10.73
CA SER A 937 27.94 -26.83 -11.21
C SER A 937 28.09 -27.10 -12.72
N PRO A 938 27.62 -28.22 -13.29
CA PRO A 938 27.63 -28.45 -14.74
C PRO A 938 26.79 -27.49 -15.60
N ILE A 939 25.58 -27.12 -15.16
CA ILE A 939 24.64 -26.28 -15.95
C ILE A 939 24.99 -24.79 -15.87
N MET A 940 25.52 -24.33 -14.74
CA MET A 940 25.91 -22.93 -14.51
C MET A 940 27.40 -22.65 -14.77
N GLY A 941 28.25 -23.68 -14.84
CA GLY A 941 29.70 -23.52 -14.91
C GLY A 941 30.30 -23.00 -13.60
N TRP A 942 29.83 -23.53 -12.46
CA TRP A 942 30.07 -23.00 -11.12
C TRP A 942 31.08 -23.78 -10.27
#